data_AF-A0A5C4WFB3-F1
#
_entry.id   AF-A0A5C4WFB3-F1
#
_cell.length_a   1.000
_cell.length_b   1.000
_cell.length_c   1.000
_cell.angle_alpha   90.00
_cell.angle_beta   90.00
_cell.angle_gamma   90.00
#
_symmetry.space_group_name_H-M   'P 1'
#
loop_
_entity.id
_entity.type
_entity.pdbx_description
1 polymer ?
#
loop_
_entity_poly.entity_id
_entity_poly.type
_entity_poly.pdbx_seq_one_letter_code
_entity_poly.pdbx_strand_id
1 'polypeptide(L)'
;MRLRPLIVSTIALALLPLSGPAYAEDPTSTPTAPVTSPVTSPVTAEPTPGAPSGEGPAEAPTEAPAEAPSEGPAEGKVEEGLGVDGGTVRAIVELTEPAQNAPVATQAAAESVDVVLQPPSQSFMVVEGTSEELAQLAEDPRVTSIHRDRTYSPLDLGPNLTLIGADQAHAKGFTGAGQAVAVLDTGIDRDHPWFQNRIVDEACFSAVQAGVESLCPNGQTSQTGLGSADAMTPRCLAGGMNLCEHGSHVAGIAAGTGGVAPGANIIAVQVFSRVDDEDICGEPSCLLAFESSLRQAMDYVAASTQPIAAVNLSLGGELSETDCDGTEEGSIFKPKIDALLAKGIATVVAAGNEYFEGASYPACISSAVAVGANDNSDAIADFSNRGAVVDLFAPGVDVESAIPDNQTTVFSGTSMASPHVAGALALMKAASPDTPMTDLINTLKSTGRPYAYEANGTQVTTPRLDLAAALAGAAPQPTVSQSPPTAPTEDPAPEPDPSDSSGPSPEPEDPGVPEPEPTSSSEPIPLPTVTVTVTVTETAKAPAQVCTRGTAKKKLTAAKWAVEIHRSSGTIPDATLTCYLKLIGKSSKVFPEVTKASSLGTAYRVLKNTKTSKAALDSALLTAWLNWAHGTNGTTKLTAAEKVRLSAKASASARRKAAKNVA
;
A
#
# COMPACT_ATOMS: atom_id res chain seq x y z
N MET A 1 -3.04 -62.91 21.95
CA MET A 1 -1.85 -63.11 21.08
C MET A 1 -0.79 -62.13 21.58
N ARG A 2 0.37 -62.58 22.11
CA ARG A 2 1.62 -62.94 21.40
C ARG A 2 2.17 -61.79 20.51
N LEU A 3 3.45 -61.39 20.55
CA LEU A 3 4.52 -61.39 21.58
C LEU A 3 5.72 -60.55 21.03
N ARG A 4 6.50 -59.85 21.88
CA ARG A 4 7.84 -59.28 21.56
C ARG A 4 8.89 -60.42 21.38
N PRO A 5 10.12 -60.25 20.81
CA PRO A 5 11.30 -59.51 21.37
C PRO A 5 12.19 -58.85 20.28
N LEU A 6 13.33 -58.14 20.51
CA LEU A 6 14.53 -58.29 21.36
C LEU A 6 15.01 -56.91 21.90
N ILE A 7 15.49 -56.71 23.16
CA ILE A 7 16.67 -57.25 23.90
C ILE A 7 17.98 -56.58 23.39
N VAL A 8 18.86 -55.93 24.17
CA VAL A 8 19.54 -56.19 25.48
C VAL A 8 19.69 -54.82 26.23
N SER A 9 19.38 -54.56 27.51
CA SER A 9 19.64 -55.15 28.84
C SER A 9 20.99 -54.82 29.51
N THR A 10 20.97 -54.07 30.62
CA THR A 10 21.85 -54.35 31.79
C THR A 10 21.28 -53.77 33.10
N ILE A 11 20.82 -54.67 33.94
CA ILE A 11 20.60 -54.57 35.39
C ILE A 11 21.54 -55.69 35.96
N ALA A 12 22.21 -55.62 37.12
CA ALA A 12 22.02 -54.84 38.34
C ALA A 12 23.35 -54.64 39.10
N LEU A 13 23.37 -53.71 40.06
CA LEU A 13 23.41 -54.11 41.48
C LEU A 13 22.71 -53.05 42.34
N ALA A 14 22.02 -53.48 43.40
CA ALA A 14 21.17 -52.62 44.23
C ALA A 14 21.77 -52.40 45.62
N LEU A 15 21.39 -51.31 46.30
CA LEU A 15 20.77 -51.29 47.65
C LEU A 15 20.52 -49.85 48.15
N LEU A 16 19.39 -49.68 48.84
CA LEU A 16 18.92 -48.51 49.61
C LEU A 16 19.56 -48.50 51.03
N PRO A 17 19.25 -47.58 52.00
CA PRO A 17 18.54 -46.27 51.96
C PRO A 17 19.22 -45.13 52.79
N LEU A 18 18.54 -43.96 52.90
CA LEU A 18 18.52 -43.00 54.05
C LEU A 18 19.81 -42.28 54.53
N SER A 19 19.76 -40.93 54.61
CA SER A 19 20.09 -40.10 55.81
C SER A 19 20.18 -38.58 55.50
N GLY A 20 19.50 -37.72 56.29
CA GLY A 20 19.94 -36.33 56.57
C GLY A 20 20.86 -36.30 57.82
N PRO A 21 21.46 -35.16 58.25
CA PRO A 21 20.84 -33.85 58.60
C PRO A 21 21.51 -32.64 57.87
N ALA A 22 21.05 -31.37 57.86
CA ALA A 22 20.43 -30.41 58.80
C ALA A 22 21.41 -29.44 59.53
N TYR A 23 20.90 -28.25 59.92
CA TYR A 23 21.56 -27.00 60.39
C TYR A 23 22.15 -26.11 59.27
N ALA A 24 21.67 -24.90 58.93
CA ALA A 24 20.91 -23.81 59.58
C ALA A 24 21.74 -22.82 60.43
N GLU A 25 21.56 -21.51 60.19
CA GLU A 25 21.09 -20.51 61.18
C GLU A 25 20.41 -19.31 60.46
N ASP A 26 19.35 -18.79 61.10
CA ASP A 26 18.53 -17.60 60.78
C ASP A 26 19.06 -16.41 61.67
N PRO A 27 18.50 -15.17 61.77
CA PRO A 27 17.08 -14.85 62.05
C PRO A 27 16.58 -13.49 61.45
N THR A 28 15.40 -12.89 61.71
CA THR A 28 14.31 -13.02 62.70
C THR A 28 12.98 -12.51 62.10
N SER A 29 11.83 -13.07 62.50
CA SER A 29 10.53 -12.36 62.46
C SER A 29 9.49 -12.90 63.48
N THR A 30 8.38 -12.15 63.70
CA THR A 30 7.19 -12.46 64.54
C THR A 30 7.35 -12.37 66.08
N PRO A 31 6.28 -12.36 66.92
CA PRO A 31 4.81 -12.41 66.69
C PRO A 31 4.06 -11.13 67.23
N THR A 32 2.74 -10.98 67.44
CA THR A 32 1.55 -11.88 67.56
C THR A 32 0.22 -11.12 67.25
N ALA A 33 -0.92 -11.82 67.14
CA ALA A 33 -2.31 -11.27 67.18
C ALA A 33 -2.98 -11.54 68.57
N PRO A 34 -4.26 -11.16 68.91
CA PRO A 34 -5.48 -11.81 68.32
C PRO A 34 -6.88 -11.06 68.32
N VAL A 35 -7.75 -11.44 67.36
CA VAL A 35 -9.20 -11.81 67.47
C VAL A 35 -10.31 -10.83 67.95
N THR A 36 -11.35 -10.60 67.11
CA THR A 36 -12.79 -10.95 67.33
C THR A 36 -13.72 -10.54 66.15
N SER A 37 -14.84 -11.27 65.97
CA SER A 37 -16.03 -10.94 65.15
C SER A 37 -17.30 -11.29 65.98
N PRO A 38 -18.56 -10.90 65.65
CA PRO A 38 -19.36 -11.65 64.65
C PRO A 38 -20.61 -10.95 63.96
N VAL A 39 -21.07 -11.52 62.82
CA VAL A 39 -22.48 -11.87 62.41
C VAL A 39 -23.60 -10.76 62.45
N THR A 40 -24.47 -10.56 61.44
CA THR A 40 -25.60 -11.42 60.97
C THR A 40 -26.30 -10.90 59.69
N SER A 41 -27.00 -11.77 58.95
CA SER A 41 -28.13 -11.46 58.02
C SER A 41 -29.42 -12.14 58.51
N PRO A 42 -30.64 -11.83 58.00
CA PRO A 42 -31.26 -12.75 57.01
C PRO A 42 -32.29 -12.12 56.02
N VAL A 43 -32.84 -12.98 55.15
CA VAL A 43 -33.85 -12.75 54.09
C VAL A 43 -35.23 -13.31 54.51
N THR A 44 -36.37 -12.70 54.12
CA THR A 44 -37.59 -13.42 53.61
C THR A 44 -38.78 -12.54 53.17
N ALA A 45 -39.52 -13.06 52.15
CA ALA A 45 -40.99 -13.04 51.93
C ALA A 45 -41.73 -11.88 51.19
N GLU A 46 -42.41 -12.30 50.11
CA GLU A 46 -43.64 -11.74 49.48
C GLU A 46 -44.91 -12.28 50.21
N PRO A 47 -46.18 -11.79 50.01
CA PRO A 47 -46.84 -11.56 48.70
C PRO A 47 -47.84 -10.37 48.57
N THR A 48 -48.50 -10.33 47.40
CA THR A 48 -49.56 -9.46 46.80
C THR A 48 -50.89 -9.31 47.61
N PRO A 49 -51.97 -8.55 47.17
CA PRO A 49 -52.27 -7.94 45.85
C PRO A 49 -52.87 -6.49 45.84
N GLY A 50 -53.14 -5.92 44.65
CA GLY A 50 -54.11 -4.82 44.49
C GLY A 50 -54.01 -3.95 43.22
N ALA A 51 -54.78 -4.28 42.17
CA ALA A 51 -55.10 -3.37 41.05
C ALA A 51 -56.42 -2.61 41.33
N PRO A 52 -56.83 -1.61 40.51
CA PRO A 52 -57.63 -1.96 39.32
C PRO A 52 -57.51 -1.01 38.09
N SER A 53 -58.03 -1.49 36.93
CA SER A 53 -58.59 -0.75 35.75
C SER A 53 -57.70 0.30 35.05
N GLY A 54 -57.50 0.27 33.71
CA GLY A 54 -58.49 0.13 32.62
C GLY A 54 -58.70 1.54 32.03
N GLU A 55 -58.57 1.83 30.73
CA GLU A 55 -59.27 1.26 29.57
C GLU A 55 -58.43 1.28 28.27
N GLY A 56 -58.97 0.66 27.21
CA GLY A 56 -58.37 0.50 25.88
C GLY A 56 -58.85 1.52 24.81
N PRO A 57 -58.74 1.18 23.50
CA PRO A 57 -58.33 2.15 22.47
C PRO A 57 -59.40 2.53 21.42
N ALA A 58 -59.16 3.64 20.71
CA ALA A 58 -59.75 3.98 19.40
C ALA A 58 -58.79 4.96 18.68
N GLU A 59 -58.21 4.57 17.54
CA GLU A 59 -58.62 4.94 16.16
C GLU A 59 -58.02 6.25 15.64
N ALA A 60 -57.47 6.17 14.42
CA ALA A 60 -57.03 7.30 13.62
C ALA A 60 -58.11 7.72 12.61
N PRO A 61 -58.06 8.95 12.11
CA PRO A 61 -58.46 9.20 10.73
C PRO A 61 -57.38 9.89 9.88
N THR A 62 -57.42 9.58 8.59
CA THR A 62 -56.53 10.00 7.51
C THR A 62 -56.80 11.40 6.97
N GLU A 63 -55.75 12.15 6.61
CA GLU A 63 -55.71 12.97 5.39
C GLU A 63 -54.25 13.24 4.94
N ALA A 64 -54.01 13.43 3.64
CA ALA A 64 -52.70 13.57 3.00
C ALA A 64 -52.80 14.57 1.81
N PRO A 65 -51.72 14.95 1.09
CA PRO A 65 -50.28 14.75 1.34
C PRO A 65 -49.46 16.07 1.34
N ALA A 66 -48.17 15.98 1.64
CA ALA A 66 -47.15 16.95 1.21
C ALA A 66 -45.92 16.18 0.69
N GLU A 67 -45.17 16.78 -0.24
CA GLU A 67 -44.33 16.08 -1.22
C GLU A 67 -43.14 15.30 -0.63
N ALA A 68 -42.79 14.20 -1.30
CA ALA A 68 -41.65 13.35 -0.96
C ALA A 68 -40.30 14.03 -1.31
N PRO A 69 -39.22 13.77 -0.53
CA PRO A 69 -37.87 13.93 -1.04
C PRO A 69 -37.61 12.83 -2.07
N SER A 70 -37.19 13.22 -3.27
CA SER A 70 -36.85 12.30 -4.36
C SER A 70 -35.61 11.46 -4.03
N GLU A 71 -35.59 10.24 -4.57
CA GLU A 71 -34.47 9.29 -4.53
C GLU A 71 -33.14 9.91 -4.99
N GLY A 72 -32.04 9.42 -4.41
CA GLY A 72 -30.69 9.58 -4.92
C GLY A 72 -30.08 8.18 -5.08
N PRO A 73 -29.23 7.95 -6.11
CA PRO A 73 -28.87 6.60 -6.54
C PRO A 73 -27.94 5.87 -5.57
N ALA A 74 -27.95 4.53 -5.65
CA ALA A 74 -27.17 3.58 -4.84
C ALA A 74 -25.66 3.53 -5.17
N GLU A 75 -25.05 4.67 -5.54
CA GLU A 75 -23.62 4.83 -5.89
C GLU A 75 -22.62 4.44 -4.77
N GLY A 76 -23.09 4.03 -3.59
CA GLY A 76 -22.27 3.58 -2.47
C GLY A 76 -22.34 2.08 -2.16
N LYS A 77 -23.13 1.27 -2.89
CA LYS A 77 -23.31 -0.17 -2.61
C LYS A 77 -22.57 -1.10 -3.56
N VAL A 78 -22.28 -0.68 -4.79
CA VAL A 78 -21.62 -1.51 -5.80
C VAL A 78 -20.11 -1.23 -5.83
N GLU A 79 -19.29 -2.27 -5.89
CA GLU A 79 -17.83 -2.16 -6.04
C GLU A 79 -17.45 -1.38 -7.32
N GLU A 80 -16.58 -0.37 -7.19
CA GLU A 80 -16.15 0.47 -8.31
C GLU A 80 -15.43 -0.38 -9.37
N GLY A 81 -15.90 -0.32 -10.63
CA GLY A 81 -15.36 -1.13 -11.73
C GLY A 81 -16.00 -2.52 -11.90
N LEU A 82 -17.12 -2.81 -11.24
CA LEU A 82 -17.88 -4.05 -11.45
C LEU A 82 -18.70 -3.99 -12.75
N GLY A 83 -18.39 -4.85 -13.73
CA GLY A 83 -19.15 -5.01 -14.99
C GLY A 83 -18.83 -4.03 -16.12
N VAL A 84 -17.91 -3.09 -15.91
CA VAL A 84 -17.63 -1.95 -16.83
C VAL A 84 -17.11 -2.31 -18.23
N ASP A 85 -16.75 -3.56 -18.46
CA ASP A 85 -16.31 -4.07 -19.77
C ASP A 85 -17.50 -4.45 -20.70
N GLY A 86 -18.75 -4.27 -20.25
CA GLY A 86 -19.97 -4.53 -21.03
C GLY A 86 -20.37 -6.00 -21.14
N GLY A 87 -19.73 -6.89 -20.37
CA GLY A 87 -20.12 -8.28 -20.18
C GLY A 87 -20.78 -8.51 -18.83
N THR A 88 -21.46 -9.65 -18.66
CA THR A 88 -21.95 -10.06 -17.34
C THR A 88 -20.78 -10.45 -16.44
N VAL A 89 -20.83 -10.04 -15.18
CA VAL A 89 -19.83 -10.35 -14.16
C VAL A 89 -20.47 -11.10 -13.00
N ARG A 90 -19.74 -12.06 -12.46
CA ARG A 90 -20.13 -12.83 -11.29
C ARG A 90 -19.89 -12.02 -10.02
N ALA A 91 -20.93 -11.81 -9.23
CA ALA A 91 -20.93 -10.93 -8.07
C ALA A 91 -21.64 -11.58 -6.87
N ILE A 92 -21.14 -11.26 -5.67
CA ILE A 92 -21.79 -11.54 -4.39
C ILE A 92 -22.66 -10.32 -4.05
N VAL A 93 -23.91 -10.59 -3.69
CA VAL A 93 -24.91 -9.63 -3.21
C VAL A 93 -25.09 -9.90 -1.72
N GLU A 94 -24.56 -9.02 -0.88
CA GLU A 94 -24.74 -9.05 0.57
C GLU A 94 -26.12 -8.51 0.95
N LEU A 95 -26.77 -9.17 1.90
CA LEU A 95 -28.16 -8.95 2.30
C LEU A 95 -28.25 -8.59 3.78
N THR A 96 -29.30 -7.86 4.16
CA THR A 96 -29.53 -7.46 5.56
C THR A 96 -29.77 -8.64 6.50
N GLU A 97 -30.36 -9.74 6.03
CA GLU A 97 -30.56 -10.99 6.79
C GLU A 97 -30.88 -12.19 5.85
N PRO A 98 -30.70 -13.46 6.28
CA PRO A 98 -30.89 -14.62 5.41
C PRO A 98 -32.31 -14.77 4.87
N ALA A 99 -33.32 -14.23 5.56
CA ALA A 99 -34.72 -14.26 5.14
C ALA A 99 -34.97 -13.48 3.84
N GLN A 100 -34.10 -12.52 3.49
CA GLN A 100 -34.24 -11.69 2.29
C GLN A 100 -33.77 -12.38 1.00
N ASN A 101 -33.09 -13.53 1.08
CA ASN A 101 -32.63 -14.28 -0.09
C ASN A 101 -33.71 -14.51 -1.15
N ALA A 102 -34.86 -15.07 -0.77
CA ALA A 102 -35.91 -15.39 -1.75
C ALA A 102 -36.63 -14.14 -2.31
N PRO A 103 -36.97 -13.13 -1.49
CA PRO A 103 -37.47 -11.85 -2.01
C PRO A 103 -36.51 -11.12 -2.96
N VAL A 104 -35.20 -11.08 -2.65
CA VAL A 104 -34.19 -10.39 -3.50
C VAL A 104 -33.88 -11.20 -4.75
N ALA A 105 -33.77 -12.53 -4.67
CA ALA A 105 -33.63 -13.39 -5.85
C ALA A 105 -34.80 -13.27 -6.84
N THR A 106 -36.02 -13.01 -6.34
CA THR A 106 -37.19 -12.75 -7.19
C THR A 106 -37.07 -11.39 -7.90
N GLN A 107 -36.45 -10.40 -7.28
CA GLN A 107 -36.19 -9.10 -7.89
C GLN A 107 -35.05 -9.17 -8.91
N ALA A 108 -33.92 -9.80 -8.56
CA ALA A 108 -32.80 -10.05 -9.48
C ALA A 108 -33.28 -10.68 -10.80
N ALA A 109 -34.08 -11.76 -10.72
CA ALA A 109 -34.65 -12.42 -11.89
C ALA A 109 -35.65 -11.55 -12.69
N ALA A 110 -36.27 -10.54 -12.09
CA ALA A 110 -37.12 -9.57 -12.78
C ALA A 110 -36.31 -8.44 -13.46
N GLU A 111 -35.08 -8.23 -13.00
CA GLU A 111 -34.10 -7.25 -13.51
C GLU A 111 -33.10 -7.89 -14.49
N SER A 112 -33.35 -9.13 -14.92
CA SER A 112 -32.49 -9.95 -15.80
C SER A 112 -31.15 -10.39 -15.21
N VAL A 113 -30.96 -10.19 -13.90
CA VAL A 113 -29.79 -10.68 -13.16
C VAL A 113 -29.97 -12.18 -12.88
N ASP A 114 -29.05 -13.01 -13.39
CA ASP A 114 -29.07 -14.47 -13.21
C ASP A 114 -28.64 -14.86 -11.80
N VAL A 115 -29.52 -15.54 -11.04
CA VAL A 115 -29.22 -16.00 -9.69
C VAL A 115 -28.48 -17.34 -9.73
N VAL A 116 -27.20 -17.35 -9.39
CA VAL A 116 -26.33 -18.53 -9.51
C VAL A 116 -26.22 -19.33 -8.21
N LEU A 117 -26.31 -18.68 -7.04
CA LEU A 117 -26.33 -19.35 -5.74
C LEU A 117 -27.19 -18.58 -4.74
N GLN A 118 -28.07 -19.28 -4.02
CA GLN A 118 -28.93 -18.71 -2.99
C GLN A 118 -28.90 -19.61 -1.74
N PRO A 119 -27.95 -19.41 -0.80
CA PRO A 119 -27.85 -20.19 0.43
C PRO A 119 -29.00 -19.84 1.40
N PRO A 120 -29.89 -20.78 1.78
CA PRO A 120 -31.11 -20.46 2.54
C PRO A 120 -30.88 -20.03 3.99
N SER A 121 -29.65 -20.01 4.48
CA SER A 121 -29.27 -19.72 5.87
C SER A 121 -28.09 -18.76 6.00
N GLN A 122 -27.70 -18.05 4.93
CA GLN A 122 -26.60 -17.09 4.94
C GLN A 122 -27.10 -15.76 4.36
N SER A 123 -26.54 -14.63 4.81
CA SER A 123 -27.00 -13.30 4.42
C SER A 123 -26.38 -12.82 3.11
N PHE A 124 -26.08 -13.70 2.16
CA PHE A 124 -25.60 -13.31 0.83
C PHE A 124 -26.18 -14.25 -0.23
N MET A 125 -26.17 -13.80 -1.48
CA MET A 125 -26.41 -14.63 -2.67
C MET A 125 -25.37 -14.33 -3.75
N VAL A 126 -25.21 -15.21 -4.72
CA VAL A 126 -24.31 -14.99 -5.88
C VAL A 126 -25.13 -14.87 -7.15
N VAL A 127 -24.79 -13.88 -7.96
CA VAL A 127 -25.49 -13.52 -9.19
C VAL A 127 -24.51 -13.30 -10.35
N GLU A 128 -25.01 -13.31 -11.57
CA GLU A 128 -24.31 -12.87 -12.78
C GLU A 128 -25.16 -11.82 -13.52
N GLY A 129 -24.59 -10.65 -13.82
CA GLY A 129 -25.29 -9.52 -14.47
C GLY A 129 -24.33 -8.42 -14.93
N THR A 130 -24.79 -7.47 -15.74
CA THR A 130 -23.96 -6.33 -16.22
C THR A 130 -23.80 -5.24 -15.15
N SER A 131 -22.96 -4.24 -15.42
CA SER A 131 -22.84 -3.03 -14.58
C SER A 131 -24.18 -2.35 -14.29
N GLU A 132 -25.06 -2.28 -15.28
CA GLU A 132 -26.37 -1.62 -15.17
C GLU A 132 -27.36 -2.46 -14.36
N GLU A 133 -27.39 -3.77 -14.61
CA GLU A 133 -28.28 -4.70 -13.94
C GLU A 133 -27.91 -4.84 -12.44
N LEU A 134 -26.61 -4.89 -12.12
CA LEU A 134 -26.12 -4.92 -10.74
C LEU A 134 -26.31 -3.57 -10.03
N ALA A 135 -26.14 -2.44 -10.72
CA ALA A 135 -26.48 -1.13 -10.17
C ALA A 135 -27.96 -1.00 -9.84
N GLN A 136 -28.85 -1.54 -10.69
CA GLN A 136 -30.28 -1.56 -10.43
C GLN A 136 -30.64 -2.44 -9.22
N LEU A 137 -30.06 -3.65 -9.13
CA LEU A 137 -30.30 -4.55 -7.99
C LEU A 137 -29.82 -3.97 -6.65
N ALA A 138 -28.78 -3.12 -6.67
CA ALA A 138 -28.29 -2.42 -5.49
C ALA A 138 -29.29 -1.41 -4.89
N GLU A 139 -30.23 -0.87 -5.68
CA GLU A 139 -31.28 0.04 -5.18
C GLU A 139 -32.22 -0.66 -4.18
N ASP A 140 -32.29 -2.00 -4.18
CA ASP A 140 -33.07 -2.76 -3.21
C ASP A 140 -32.59 -2.45 -1.76
N PRO A 141 -33.47 -1.97 -0.85
CA PRO A 141 -33.11 -1.67 0.53
C PRO A 141 -32.71 -2.92 1.35
N ARG A 142 -32.95 -4.14 0.84
CA ARG A 142 -32.53 -5.41 1.44
C ARG A 142 -31.08 -5.77 1.09
N VAL A 143 -30.53 -5.19 0.03
CA VAL A 143 -29.13 -5.34 -0.39
C VAL A 143 -28.26 -4.33 0.37
N THR A 144 -27.18 -4.81 0.98
CA THR A 144 -26.22 -3.99 1.73
C THR A 144 -25.00 -3.62 0.89
N SER A 145 -24.49 -4.53 0.07
CA SER A 145 -23.44 -4.28 -0.93
C SER A 145 -23.45 -5.33 -2.05
N ILE A 146 -22.83 -4.99 -3.19
CA ILE A 146 -22.57 -5.89 -4.31
C ILE A 146 -21.10 -5.77 -4.70
N HIS A 147 -20.37 -6.88 -4.70
CA HIS A 147 -18.94 -6.93 -5.07
C HIS A 147 -18.62 -8.18 -5.88
N ARG A 148 -17.47 -8.19 -6.56
CA ARG A 148 -17.04 -9.32 -7.39
C ARG A 148 -16.92 -10.61 -6.57
N ASP A 149 -17.37 -11.73 -7.15
CA ASP A 149 -17.07 -13.07 -6.61
C ASP A 149 -15.61 -13.41 -6.94
N ARG A 150 -14.72 -13.32 -5.95
CA ARG A 150 -13.26 -13.38 -6.16
C ARG A 150 -12.78 -14.82 -6.20
N THR A 151 -12.03 -15.17 -7.26
CA THR A 151 -11.39 -16.48 -7.39
C THR A 151 -10.09 -16.54 -6.59
N TYR A 152 -9.95 -17.54 -5.73
CA TYR A 152 -8.70 -17.87 -5.05
C TYR A 152 -8.06 -19.10 -5.70
N SER A 153 -6.83 -18.96 -6.20
CA SER A 153 -6.04 -20.08 -6.71
C SER A 153 -5.31 -20.80 -5.57
N PRO A 154 -5.16 -22.13 -5.59
CA PRO A 154 -4.28 -22.83 -4.67
C PRO A 154 -2.80 -22.45 -4.91
N LEU A 155 -1.96 -22.69 -3.90
CA LEU A 155 -0.56 -22.26 -3.77
C LEU A 155 0.40 -22.76 -4.88
N ASP A 156 0.31 -22.18 -6.07
CA ASP A 156 1.46 -21.96 -6.94
C ASP A 156 2.23 -20.72 -6.44
N LEU A 157 3.56 -20.72 -6.56
CA LEU A 157 4.38 -19.58 -6.12
C LEU A 157 4.07 -18.36 -7.00
N GLY A 158 3.73 -17.23 -6.36
CA GLY A 158 3.31 -16.02 -7.07
C GLY A 158 4.33 -15.50 -8.09
N PRO A 159 3.89 -14.73 -9.10
CA PRO A 159 4.75 -14.29 -10.21
C PRO A 159 6.00 -13.53 -9.72
N ASN A 160 5.86 -12.75 -8.63
CA ASN A 160 6.95 -12.08 -7.93
C ASN A 160 8.11 -13.03 -7.53
N LEU A 161 7.81 -14.21 -6.98
CA LEU A 161 8.84 -15.18 -6.57
C LEU A 161 9.50 -15.86 -7.77
N THR A 162 8.73 -16.10 -8.83
CA THR A 162 9.23 -16.69 -10.08
C THR A 162 10.17 -15.72 -10.80
N LEU A 163 9.84 -14.42 -10.80
CA LEU A 163 10.63 -13.36 -11.46
C LEU A 163 12.07 -13.25 -10.93
N ILE A 164 12.26 -13.49 -9.63
CA ILE A 164 13.58 -13.48 -8.97
C ILE A 164 14.23 -14.87 -8.90
N GLY A 165 13.55 -15.93 -9.33
CA GLY A 165 14.04 -17.31 -9.28
C GLY A 165 14.03 -17.95 -7.88
N ALA A 166 13.17 -17.49 -6.98
CA ALA A 166 13.01 -18.09 -5.65
C ALA A 166 12.38 -19.49 -5.72
N ASP A 167 11.46 -19.70 -6.66
CA ASP A 167 10.91 -21.02 -7.03
C ASP A 167 12.01 -22.04 -7.36
N GLN A 168 13.02 -21.62 -8.13
CA GLN A 168 14.17 -22.45 -8.51
C GLN A 168 15.10 -22.73 -7.33
N ALA A 169 15.16 -21.83 -6.34
CA ALA A 169 15.87 -22.05 -5.10
C ALA A 169 15.14 -23.07 -4.21
N HIS A 170 13.82 -22.92 -4.06
CA HIS A 170 12.96 -23.84 -3.30
C HIS A 170 12.96 -25.25 -3.90
N ALA A 171 12.89 -25.37 -5.23
CA ALA A 171 12.99 -26.64 -5.95
C ALA A 171 14.33 -27.38 -5.74
N LYS A 172 15.40 -26.65 -5.39
CA LYS A 172 16.71 -27.20 -5.00
C LYS A 172 16.82 -27.48 -3.49
N GLY A 173 15.78 -27.21 -2.71
CA GLY A 173 15.74 -27.40 -1.26
C GLY A 173 16.29 -26.25 -0.43
N PHE A 174 16.61 -25.10 -1.04
CA PHE A 174 17.00 -23.91 -0.29
C PHE A 174 15.75 -23.26 0.32
N THR A 175 15.70 -23.16 1.65
CA THR A 175 14.56 -22.60 2.39
C THR A 175 14.94 -21.50 3.38
N GLY A 176 16.23 -21.30 3.67
CA GLY A 176 16.71 -20.36 4.70
C GLY A 176 16.73 -20.97 6.10
N ALA A 177 16.41 -22.26 6.24
CA ALA A 177 16.45 -22.99 7.50
C ALA A 177 17.82 -22.86 8.21
N GLY A 178 17.77 -22.58 9.51
CA GLY A 178 18.96 -22.31 10.33
C GLY A 178 19.43 -20.86 10.31
N GLN A 179 18.78 -19.97 9.55
CA GLN A 179 18.95 -18.51 9.62
C GLN A 179 17.68 -17.84 10.16
N ALA A 180 17.77 -16.57 10.51
CA ALA A 180 16.64 -15.71 10.86
C ALA A 180 16.63 -14.40 10.07
N VAL A 181 15.44 -13.85 9.83
CA VAL A 181 15.23 -12.47 9.38
C VAL A 181 14.59 -11.69 10.53
N ALA A 182 15.21 -10.57 10.92
CA ALA A 182 14.60 -9.63 11.85
C ALA A 182 13.75 -8.61 11.08
N VAL A 183 12.49 -8.43 11.47
CA VAL A 183 11.54 -7.51 10.83
C VAL A 183 11.25 -6.38 11.82
N LEU A 184 11.75 -5.19 11.53
CA LEU A 184 11.56 -3.98 12.35
C LEU A 184 10.46 -3.14 11.71
N ASP A 185 9.22 -3.36 12.16
CA ASP A 185 8.02 -2.91 11.46
C ASP A 185 6.84 -2.70 12.44
N THR A 186 5.59 -2.74 11.97
CA THR A 186 4.36 -2.52 12.76
C THR A 186 3.91 -3.72 13.61
N GLY A 187 4.79 -4.71 13.81
CA GLY A 187 4.46 -5.97 14.48
C GLY A 187 3.99 -7.06 13.51
N ILE A 188 3.70 -8.26 14.04
CA ILE A 188 3.33 -9.44 13.24
C ILE A 188 2.18 -10.17 13.95
N ASP A 189 1.17 -10.62 13.20
CA ASP A 189 0.21 -11.62 13.69
C ASP A 189 0.94 -12.94 13.90
N ARG A 190 1.28 -13.25 15.16
CA ARG A 190 2.16 -14.38 15.50
C ARG A 190 1.54 -15.72 15.13
N ASP A 191 0.22 -15.82 15.22
CA ASP A 191 -0.50 -17.09 15.13
C ASP A 191 -0.91 -17.39 13.66
N HIS A 192 -0.63 -16.46 12.73
CA HIS A 192 -0.86 -16.58 11.30
C HIS A 192 -0.21 -17.84 10.67
N PRO A 193 -0.96 -18.67 9.90
CA PRO A 193 -0.50 -19.94 9.33
C PRO A 193 0.79 -19.89 8.51
N TRP A 194 1.11 -18.75 7.89
CA TRP A 194 2.35 -18.59 7.11
C TRP A 194 3.62 -18.64 7.98
N PHE A 195 3.54 -18.36 9.28
CA PHE A 195 4.73 -18.32 10.14
C PHE A 195 5.01 -19.64 10.85
N GLN A 196 4.02 -20.53 11.02
CA GLN A 196 4.21 -21.91 11.50
C GLN A 196 5.04 -22.06 12.80
N ASN A 197 4.89 -21.13 13.76
CA ASN A 197 5.70 -21.02 14.98
C ASN A 197 7.20 -20.70 14.77
N ARG A 198 7.59 -20.16 13.60
CA ARG A 198 8.97 -19.74 13.30
C ARG A 198 9.30 -18.32 13.76
N ILE A 199 8.37 -17.63 14.43
CA ILE A 199 8.67 -16.41 15.19
C ILE A 199 9.36 -16.85 16.49
N VAL A 200 10.68 -16.64 16.57
CA VAL A 200 11.55 -17.21 17.62
C VAL A 200 11.97 -16.21 18.68
N ASP A 201 11.76 -14.92 18.43
CA ASP A 201 12.10 -13.82 19.34
C ASP A 201 11.21 -12.61 19.02
N GLU A 202 10.86 -11.83 20.04
CA GLU A 202 9.88 -10.76 19.96
C GLU A 202 10.23 -9.56 20.86
N ALA A 203 10.13 -8.35 20.30
CA ALA A 203 10.27 -7.11 21.06
C ALA A 203 9.35 -5.99 20.54
N CYS A 204 9.12 -4.99 21.37
CA CYS A 204 8.49 -3.74 20.98
C CYS A 204 9.23 -2.56 21.60
N PHE A 205 9.40 -1.51 20.80
CA PHE A 205 9.87 -0.21 21.20
C PHE A 205 8.98 0.85 20.55
N SER A 206 8.21 1.58 21.34
CA SER A 206 7.14 2.45 20.84
C SER A 206 7.08 3.72 21.69
N ALA A 207 6.83 4.87 21.09
CA ALA A 207 6.84 6.14 21.80
C ALA A 207 5.59 6.31 22.69
N VAL A 208 5.74 7.07 23.78
CA VAL A 208 4.63 7.51 24.64
C VAL A 208 4.80 8.99 24.94
N GLN A 209 3.89 9.81 24.41
CA GLN A 209 3.81 11.25 24.70
C GLN A 209 2.37 11.76 24.44
N ALA A 210 2.10 13.04 24.68
CA ALA A 210 0.79 13.60 24.34
C ALA A 210 0.53 13.46 22.83
N GLY A 211 -0.63 12.90 22.45
CA GLY A 211 -1.00 12.60 21.06
C GLY A 211 -0.34 11.35 20.46
N VAL A 212 0.48 10.61 21.23
CA VAL A 212 1.19 9.42 20.74
C VAL A 212 1.05 8.26 21.72
N GLU A 213 0.38 7.19 21.28
CA GLU A 213 0.19 5.97 22.06
C GLU A 213 1.18 4.87 21.63
N SER A 214 1.70 4.17 22.63
CA SER A 214 2.53 2.98 22.40
C SER A 214 1.69 1.83 21.83
N LEU A 215 2.22 1.16 20.82
CA LEU A 215 1.71 -0.10 20.27
C LEU A 215 2.19 -1.34 21.04
N CYS A 216 3.10 -1.20 22.01
CA CYS A 216 3.51 -2.33 22.84
C CYS A 216 2.31 -2.82 23.66
N PRO A 217 2.05 -4.14 23.79
CA PRO A 217 0.86 -4.66 24.48
C PRO A 217 0.68 -4.08 25.90
N ASN A 218 1.77 -3.95 26.66
CA ASN A 218 1.82 -3.36 28.00
C ASN A 218 1.58 -1.82 28.06
N GLY A 219 1.47 -1.14 26.91
CA GLY A 219 1.32 0.31 26.78
C GLY A 219 2.53 1.13 27.25
N GLN A 220 3.67 0.50 27.51
CA GLN A 220 4.91 1.17 27.90
C GLN A 220 5.78 1.46 26.69
N THR A 221 6.88 2.18 26.89
CA THR A 221 7.80 2.50 25.79
C THR A 221 8.57 1.30 25.25
N SER A 222 8.57 0.18 25.97
CA SER A 222 9.19 -1.06 25.54
C SER A 222 8.56 -2.32 26.15
N GLN A 223 8.68 -3.43 25.44
CA GLN A 223 8.34 -4.78 25.90
C GLN A 223 9.24 -5.79 25.19
N THR A 224 9.61 -6.90 25.85
CA THR A 224 10.39 -7.99 25.22
C THR A 224 9.85 -9.37 25.64
N GLY A 225 10.08 -10.37 24.80
CA GLY A 225 9.56 -11.74 24.97
C GLY A 225 8.21 -11.97 24.29
N LEU A 226 7.71 -13.20 24.41
CA LEU A 226 6.53 -13.72 23.70
C LEU A 226 5.32 -12.76 23.73
N GLY A 227 4.78 -12.46 22.54
CA GLY A 227 3.66 -11.55 22.31
C GLY A 227 4.00 -10.07 22.36
N SER A 228 5.27 -9.67 22.48
CA SER A 228 5.64 -8.25 22.53
C SER A 228 5.47 -7.52 21.21
N ALA A 229 5.56 -8.23 20.07
CA ALA A 229 5.43 -7.66 18.73
C ALA A 229 4.09 -8.00 18.07
N ASP A 230 3.12 -8.48 18.84
CA ASP A 230 1.85 -9.03 18.34
C ASP A 230 0.96 -7.95 17.68
N ALA A 231 0.64 -8.13 16.40
CA ALA A 231 -0.23 -7.23 15.64
C ALA A 231 -1.74 -7.41 15.96
N MET A 232 -2.12 -8.45 16.72
CA MET A 232 -3.50 -8.74 17.11
C MET A 232 -3.96 -8.00 18.38
N THR A 233 -3.19 -7.02 18.86
CA THR A 233 -3.55 -6.28 20.09
C THR A 233 -4.59 -5.19 19.83
N PRO A 234 -5.46 -4.86 20.82
CA PRO A 234 -6.39 -3.73 20.71
C PRO A 234 -5.75 -2.36 20.47
N ARG A 235 -4.42 -2.24 20.61
CA ARG A 235 -3.66 -1.00 20.36
C ARG A 235 -3.47 -0.73 18.87
N CYS A 236 -3.38 -1.81 18.10
CA CYS A 236 -3.31 -1.79 16.64
C CYS A 236 -4.65 -1.48 15.96
N LEU A 237 -5.77 -1.49 16.70
CA LEU A 237 -7.10 -1.25 16.15
C LEU A 237 -7.49 0.23 16.22
N ALA A 238 -7.91 0.80 15.09
CA ALA A 238 -8.50 2.14 15.00
C ALA A 238 -9.66 2.14 13.99
N GLY A 239 -10.79 2.74 14.35
CA GLY A 239 -11.96 2.83 13.45
C GLY A 239 -12.57 1.49 13.01
N GLY A 240 -12.20 0.37 13.64
CA GLY A 240 -12.58 -0.99 13.22
C GLY A 240 -11.60 -1.66 12.26
N MET A 241 -10.50 -1.01 11.90
CA MET A 241 -9.43 -1.54 11.04
C MET A 241 -8.16 -1.83 11.87
N ASN A 242 -7.35 -2.79 11.41
CA ASN A 242 -6.05 -3.08 12.02
C ASN A 242 -4.93 -2.31 11.30
N LEU A 243 -4.33 -1.33 11.98
CA LEU A 243 -3.24 -0.50 11.45
C LEU A 243 -1.89 -1.23 11.39
N CYS A 244 -1.75 -2.37 12.08
CA CYS A 244 -0.50 -3.14 12.21
C CYS A 244 -0.35 -4.24 11.16
N GLU A 245 -1.04 -4.14 10.02
CA GLU A 245 -1.02 -5.16 8.98
C GLU A 245 0.32 -5.25 8.21
N HIS A 246 0.99 -4.11 8.05
CA HIS A 246 2.18 -3.96 7.22
C HIS A 246 3.35 -4.89 7.62
N GLY A 247 3.67 -5.01 8.91
CA GLY A 247 4.77 -5.86 9.38
C GLY A 247 4.51 -7.36 9.18
N SER A 248 3.26 -7.80 9.24
CA SER A 248 2.86 -9.18 8.87
C SER A 248 3.10 -9.43 7.39
N HIS A 249 2.77 -8.45 6.54
CA HIS A 249 2.92 -8.54 5.07
C HIS A 249 4.39 -8.65 4.67
N VAL A 250 5.21 -7.75 5.20
CA VAL A 250 6.67 -7.71 5.01
C VAL A 250 7.33 -9.00 5.51
N ALA A 251 6.94 -9.50 6.69
CA ALA A 251 7.44 -10.78 7.20
C ALA A 251 6.99 -11.98 6.36
N GLY A 252 5.77 -11.94 5.82
CA GLY A 252 5.22 -12.94 4.91
C GLY A 252 6.05 -13.05 3.63
N ILE A 253 6.45 -11.92 3.04
CA ILE A 253 7.33 -11.88 1.85
C ILE A 253 8.73 -12.41 2.18
N ALA A 254 9.33 -11.98 3.30
CA ALA A 254 10.70 -12.38 3.64
C ALA A 254 10.81 -13.87 3.96
N ALA A 255 9.90 -14.38 4.81
CA ALA A 255 10.03 -15.71 5.41
C ALA A 255 8.70 -16.43 5.68
N GLY A 256 7.55 -15.95 5.19
CA GLY A 256 6.29 -16.71 5.24
C GLY A 256 6.33 -17.99 4.39
N THR A 257 5.31 -18.84 4.48
CA THR A 257 5.19 -20.04 3.63
C THR A 257 5.13 -19.73 2.14
N GLY A 258 4.57 -18.58 1.77
CA GLY A 258 4.59 -18.02 0.42
C GLY A 258 5.69 -16.98 0.20
N GLY A 259 6.73 -16.97 1.05
CA GLY A 259 7.82 -15.99 1.01
C GLY A 259 9.10 -16.53 0.39
N VAL A 260 10.14 -15.68 0.32
CA VAL A 260 11.43 -16.00 -0.27
C VAL A 260 12.20 -17.04 0.57
N ALA A 261 12.21 -16.93 1.90
CA ALA A 261 12.90 -17.88 2.80
C ALA A 261 11.91 -18.66 3.71
N PRO A 262 11.11 -19.59 3.15
CA PRO A 262 9.97 -20.21 3.86
C PRO A 262 10.36 -21.16 5.01
N GLY A 263 11.66 -21.40 5.22
CA GLY A 263 12.21 -22.16 6.35
C GLY A 263 13.04 -21.31 7.32
N ALA A 264 13.29 -20.03 7.04
CA ALA A 264 13.99 -19.15 7.97
C ALA A 264 13.15 -18.85 9.22
N ASN A 265 13.79 -18.54 10.33
CA ASN A 265 13.11 -18.00 11.50
C ASN A 265 12.82 -16.50 11.35
N ILE A 266 11.91 -15.98 12.15
CA ILE A 266 11.52 -14.57 12.17
C ILE A 266 11.79 -14.01 13.57
N ILE A 267 12.35 -12.82 13.63
CA ILE A 267 12.45 -12.03 14.85
C ILE A 267 11.57 -10.81 14.65
N ALA A 268 10.47 -10.73 15.39
CA ALA A 268 9.46 -9.69 15.23
C ALA A 268 9.82 -8.51 16.15
N VAL A 269 9.98 -7.31 15.59
CA VAL A 269 10.24 -6.11 16.40
C VAL A 269 9.29 -4.98 16.00
N GLN A 270 8.33 -4.67 16.87
CA GLN A 270 7.46 -3.51 16.72
C GLN A 270 8.26 -2.23 16.99
N VAL A 271 8.29 -1.29 16.04
CA VAL A 271 9.03 -0.01 16.14
C VAL A 271 8.18 1.24 15.94
N PHE A 272 6.91 1.07 15.55
CA PHE A 272 5.95 2.15 15.30
C PHE A 272 5.17 2.51 16.57
N SER A 273 4.54 3.69 16.52
CA SER A 273 3.66 4.23 17.57
C SER A 273 2.42 4.80 16.91
N ARG A 274 1.25 4.71 17.54
CA ARG A 274 0.02 5.32 17.00
C ARG A 274 0.04 6.81 17.33
N VAL A 275 -0.15 7.64 16.32
CA VAL A 275 -0.27 9.09 16.45
C VAL A 275 -1.71 9.46 16.14
N ASP A 276 -2.42 9.99 17.13
CA ASP A 276 -3.85 10.35 17.04
C ASP A 276 -3.97 11.88 16.88
N ASP A 277 -3.36 12.40 15.81
CA ASP A 277 -3.28 13.83 15.50
C ASP A 277 -3.44 14.09 13.99
N GLU A 278 -4.60 14.62 13.59
CA GLU A 278 -4.95 14.91 12.19
C GLU A 278 -4.02 15.96 11.54
N ASP A 279 -3.45 16.89 12.31
CA ASP A 279 -2.51 17.89 11.79
C ASP A 279 -1.14 17.27 11.45
N ILE A 280 -0.76 16.16 12.11
CA ILE A 280 0.46 15.39 11.84
C ILE A 280 0.22 14.33 10.76
N CYS A 281 -0.86 13.58 10.89
CA CYS A 281 -1.14 12.40 10.06
C CYS A 281 -1.86 12.72 8.74
N GLY A 282 -2.58 13.84 8.66
CA GLY A 282 -3.47 14.15 7.53
C GLY A 282 -4.79 13.35 7.51
N GLU A 283 -4.95 12.41 8.45
CA GLU A 283 -6.07 11.51 8.71
C GLU A 283 -6.21 11.35 10.25
N PRO A 284 -7.32 10.84 10.81
CA PRO A 284 -7.56 10.82 12.26
C PRO A 284 -6.49 10.11 13.10
N SER A 285 -5.79 9.13 12.53
CA SER A 285 -4.68 8.43 13.18
C SER A 285 -3.73 7.85 12.12
N CYS A 286 -2.43 7.81 12.42
CA CYS A 286 -1.42 7.13 11.60
C CYS A 286 -0.38 6.43 12.48
N LEU A 287 0.45 5.56 11.87
CA LEU A 287 1.57 4.92 12.56
C LEU A 287 2.88 5.60 12.15
N LEU A 288 3.66 6.08 13.13
CA LEU A 288 5.01 6.63 12.90
C LEU A 288 6.07 5.87 13.71
N ALA A 289 7.19 5.53 13.05
CA ALA A 289 8.38 5.01 13.71
C ALA A 289 9.25 6.17 14.21
N PHE A 290 9.54 6.19 15.52
CA PHE A 290 10.42 7.19 16.11
C PHE A 290 11.87 6.72 16.06
N GLU A 291 12.81 7.63 15.85
CA GLU A 291 14.25 7.31 15.83
C GLU A 291 14.68 6.59 17.12
N SER A 292 14.16 6.99 18.27
CA SER A 292 14.44 6.35 19.56
C SER A 292 13.95 4.89 19.63
N SER A 293 12.83 4.56 18.99
CA SER A 293 12.35 3.18 18.85
C SER A 293 13.29 2.36 17.96
N LEU A 294 13.61 2.87 16.77
CA LEU A 294 14.51 2.22 15.82
C LEU A 294 15.90 1.98 16.42
N ARG A 295 16.45 2.95 17.16
CA ARG A 295 17.75 2.80 17.84
C ARG A 295 17.75 1.67 18.85
N GLN A 296 16.71 1.58 19.69
CA GLN A 296 16.55 0.50 20.67
C GLN A 296 16.34 -0.87 19.99
N ALA A 297 15.54 -0.91 18.92
CA ALA A 297 15.30 -2.11 18.13
C ALA A 297 16.57 -2.65 17.46
N MET A 298 17.41 -1.77 16.89
CA MET A 298 18.71 -2.15 16.35
C MET A 298 19.68 -2.63 17.44
N ASP A 299 19.66 -2.02 18.64
CA ASP A 299 20.47 -2.49 19.77
C ASP A 299 19.99 -3.85 20.29
N TYR A 300 18.67 -4.11 20.28
CA TYR A 300 18.07 -5.40 20.61
C TYR A 300 18.52 -6.49 19.64
N VAL A 301 18.36 -6.25 18.34
CA VAL A 301 18.80 -7.18 17.29
C VAL A 301 20.32 -7.41 17.36
N ALA A 302 21.10 -6.35 17.56
CA ALA A 302 22.55 -6.48 17.74
C ALA A 302 22.93 -7.25 19.01
N ALA A 303 22.11 -7.26 20.05
CA ALA A 303 22.33 -8.04 21.28
C ALA A 303 21.87 -9.51 21.17
N SER A 304 21.07 -9.86 20.15
CA SER A 304 20.55 -11.21 19.97
C SER A 304 21.66 -12.24 19.68
N THR A 305 21.45 -13.46 20.15
CA THR A 305 22.33 -14.62 19.88
C THR A 305 21.82 -15.52 18.76
N GLN A 306 20.71 -15.15 18.12
CA GLN A 306 20.13 -15.90 17.01
C GLN A 306 21.00 -15.78 15.74
N PRO A 307 20.97 -16.76 14.82
CA PRO A 307 21.69 -16.70 13.55
C PRO A 307 20.96 -15.79 12.55
N ILE A 308 20.99 -14.48 12.78
CA ILE A 308 20.30 -13.49 11.95
C ILE A 308 21.12 -13.25 10.67
N ALA A 309 20.51 -13.42 9.50
CA ALA A 309 21.13 -13.11 8.22
C ALA A 309 20.85 -11.67 7.78
N ALA A 310 19.63 -11.18 8.01
CA ALA A 310 19.21 -9.85 7.60
C ALA A 310 18.26 -9.20 8.62
N VAL A 311 18.35 -7.87 8.72
CA VAL A 311 17.33 -6.99 9.29
C VAL A 311 16.60 -6.33 8.13
N ASN A 312 15.27 -6.38 8.13
CA ASN A 312 14.43 -5.67 7.19
C ASN A 312 13.81 -4.42 7.85
N LEU A 313 13.95 -3.28 7.19
CA LEU A 313 13.36 -1.98 7.55
C LEU A 313 12.52 -1.47 6.37
N SER A 314 11.25 -1.85 6.34
CA SER A 314 10.30 -1.41 5.31
C SER A 314 9.67 -0.06 5.67
N LEU A 315 10.54 0.92 5.96
CA LEU A 315 10.19 2.25 6.44
C LEU A 315 11.21 3.27 5.92
N GLY A 316 10.80 4.54 5.86
CA GLY A 316 11.62 5.63 5.35
C GLY A 316 11.21 6.99 5.90
N GLY A 317 12.11 7.96 5.81
CA GLY A 317 11.92 9.35 6.25
C GLY A 317 12.41 10.34 5.20
N GLU A 318 13.29 11.26 5.60
CA GLU A 318 13.80 12.32 4.72
C GLU A 318 14.56 11.77 3.49
N LEU A 319 14.54 12.51 2.38
CA LEU A 319 15.09 12.09 1.10
C LEU A 319 16.52 12.63 0.89
N SER A 320 17.41 11.79 0.35
CA SER A 320 18.79 12.15 0.02
C SER A 320 19.18 11.69 -1.39
N GLU A 321 19.72 12.60 -2.20
CA GLU A 321 20.21 12.33 -3.57
C GLU A 321 21.51 11.49 -3.58
N THR A 322 22.23 11.48 -2.46
CA THR A 322 23.54 10.82 -2.27
C THR A 322 23.56 10.04 -0.97
N ASP A 323 24.64 9.27 -0.74
CA ASP A 323 24.93 8.67 0.56
C ASP A 323 24.86 9.72 1.68
N CYS A 324 24.12 9.40 2.75
CA CYS A 324 23.84 10.30 3.87
C CYS A 324 24.74 10.06 5.09
N ASP A 325 25.78 9.22 4.96
CA ASP A 325 26.76 8.86 6.02
C ASP A 325 27.27 10.04 6.87
N GLY A 326 27.44 11.21 6.24
CA GLY A 326 28.01 12.41 6.86
C GLY A 326 26.99 13.41 7.42
N THR A 327 25.69 13.14 7.37
CA THR A 327 24.67 14.02 7.95
C THR A 327 24.52 13.80 9.47
N GLU A 328 23.76 14.64 10.16
CA GLU A 328 23.51 14.49 11.60
C GLU A 328 22.77 13.17 11.87
N GLU A 329 21.80 12.85 11.01
CA GLU A 329 21.03 11.61 10.97
C GLU A 329 21.94 10.42 10.60
N GLY A 330 22.72 10.52 9.52
CA GLY A 330 23.66 9.46 9.13
C GLY A 330 24.62 9.04 10.25
N SER A 331 25.08 10.00 11.06
CA SER A 331 25.95 9.76 12.22
C SER A 331 25.33 8.87 13.32
N ILE A 332 23.99 8.75 13.32
CA ILE A 332 23.21 8.00 14.31
C ILE A 332 23.04 6.53 13.91
N PHE A 333 22.54 6.26 12.69
CA PHE A 333 22.28 4.89 12.26
C PHE A 333 23.47 4.22 11.59
N LYS A 334 24.40 4.95 10.94
CA LYS A 334 25.56 4.31 10.30
C LYS A 334 26.37 3.42 11.25
N PRO A 335 26.75 3.85 12.47
CA PRO A 335 27.51 2.98 13.38
C PRO A 335 26.72 1.74 13.82
N LYS A 336 25.38 1.79 13.81
CA LYS A 336 24.50 0.65 14.14
C LYS A 336 24.42 -0.34 12.97
N ILE A 337 24.28 0.16 11.74
CA ILE A 337 24.30 -0.65 10.52
C ILE A 337 25.67 -1.31 10.33
N ASP A 338 26.76 -0.55 10.50
CA ASP A 338 28.13 -1.06 10.44
C ASP A 338 28.37 -2.16 11.51
N ALA A 339 27.84 -1.99 12.72
CA ALA A 339 27.94 -2.98 13.79
C ALA A 339 27.13 -4.27 13.53
N LEU A 340 25.97 -4.17 12.86
CA LEU A 340 25.21 -5.33 12.39
C LEU A 340 25.97 -6.06 11.27
N LEU A 341 26.48 -5.32 10.28
CA LEU A 341 27.23 -5.89 9.16
C LEU A 341 28.52 -6.57 9.63
N ALA A 342 29.22 -5.99 10.62
CA ALA A 342 30.39 -6.59 11.25
C ALA A 342 30.09 -7.90 12.01
N LYS A 343 28.82 -8.15 12.38
CA LYS A 343 28.35 -9.44 12.92
C LYS A 343 27.87 -10.41 11.83
N GLY A 344 27.93 -10.01 10.56
CA GLY A 344 27.42 -10.78 9.43
C GLY A 344 25.92 -10.64 9.22
N ILE A 345 25.29 -9.58 9.75
CA ILE A 345 23.86 -9.29 9.61
C ILE A 345 23.70 -8.13 8.63
N ALA A 346 23.06 -8.36 7.48
CA ALA A 346 22.74 -7.28 6.54
C ALA A 346 21.65 -6.37 7.10
N THR A 347 21.69 -5.06 6.80
CA THR A 347 20.53 -4.17 7.03
C THR A 347 19.93 -3.80 5.68
N VAL A 348 18.73 -4.27 5.41
CA VAL A 348 18.00 -4.11 4.14
C VAL A 348 16.87 -3.11 4.36
N VAL A 349 16.79 -2.08 3.52
CA VAL A 349 15.90 -0.92 3.74
C VAL A 349 15.15 -0.55 2.47
N ALA A 350 13.89 -0.15 2.59
CA ALA A 350 13.08 0.33 1.49
C ALA A 350 13.59 1.70 0.97
N ALA A 351 13.75 1.86 -0.35
CA ALA A 351 14.30 3.10 -0.93
C ALA A 351 13.36 4.32 -0.84
N GLY A 352 12.05 4.11 -0.68
CA GLY A 352 11.02 5.17 -0.69
C GLY A 352 10.18 5.19 -1.98
N ASN A 353 9.03 5.87 -1.93
CA ASN A 353 7.94 5.75 -2.91
C ASN A 353 7.57 7.10 -3.56
N GLU A 354 8.54 7.99 -3.74
CA GLU A 354 8.32 9.39 -4.15
C GLU A 354 8.73 9.65 -5.61
N TYR A 355 9.09 8.61 -6.38
CA TYR A 355 9.74 8.69 -7.70
C TYR A 355 11.03 9.54 -7.68
N PHE A 356 11.67 9.62 -6.51
CA PHE A 356 12.80 10.50 -6.23
C PHE A 356 14.12 9.91 -6.72
N GLU A 357 15.01 10.77 -7.19
CA GLU A 357 16.30 10.41 -7.77
C GLU A 357 17.38 10.34 -6.68
N GLY A 358 17.19 9.41 -5.77
CA GLY A 358 17.98 9.17 -4.55
C GLY A 358 17.38 8.03 -3.72
N ALA A 359 17.49 8.11 -2.40
CA ALA A 359 16.83 7.20 -1.46
C ALA A 359 16.39 7.93 -0.17
N SER A 360 15.41 7.36 0.53
CA SER A 360 15.00 7.83 1.86
C SER A 360 16.00 7.43 2.95
N TYR A 361 15.98 8.11 4.08
CA TYR A 361 16.69 7.71 5.29
C TYR A 361 15.89 6.64 6.05
N PRO A 362 16.50 5.53 6.53
CA PRO A 362 17.95 5.26 6.58
C PRO A 362 18.52 4.49 5.38
N ALA A 363 17.77 4.27 4.30
CA ALA A 363 18.26 3.56 3.11
C ALA A 363 19.46 4.26 2.43
N CYS A 364 19.57 5.58 2.55
CA CYS A 364 20.71 6.36 2.05
C CYS A 364 22.05 6.12 2.77
N ILE A 365 22.14 5.25 3.78
CA ILE A 365 23.40 4.95 4.47
C ILE A 365 24.19 3.93 3.64
N SER A 366 25.46 4.21 3.35
CA SER A 366 26.26 3.45 2.35
C SER A 366 26.53 1.98 2.71
N SER A 367 26.28 1.59 3.97
CA SER A 367 26.40 0.22 4.48
C SER A 367 25.06 -0.49 4.66
N ALA A 368 23.94 0.19 4.39
CA ALA A 368 22.64 -0.43 4.19
C ALA A 368 22.57 -1.09 2.80
N VAL A 369 21.55 -1.93 2.58
CA VAL A 369 21.16 -2.41 1.26
C VAL A 369 19.85 -1.73 0.88
N ALA A 370 19.95 -0.69 0.05
CA ALA A 370 18.80 0.12 -0.38
C ALA A 370 18.03 -0.56 -1.52
N VAL A 371 16.73 -0.83 -1.31
CA VAL A 371 15.92 -1.62 -2.25
C VAL A 371 14.79 -0.81 -2.87
N GLY A 372 14.86 -0.61 -4.19
CA GLY A 372 13.79 -0.07 -5.02
C GLY A 372 12.81 -1.15 -5.49
N ALA A 373 11.66 -0.75 -6.03
CA ALA A 373 10.58 -1.62 -6.48
C ALA A 373 10.55 -1.80 -8.00
N ASN A 374 10.30 -3.02 -8.45
CA ASN A 374 9.90 -3.35 -9.82
C ASN A 374 8.54 -4.04 -9.86
N ASP A 375 7.90 -4.05 -11.03
CA ASP A 375 6.63 -4.74 -11.28
C ASP A 375 6.82 -6.14 -11.89
N ASN A 376 5.70 -6.82 -12.14
CA ASN A 376 5.65 -8.13 -12.81
C ASN A 376 5.99 -8.09 -14.31
N SER A 377 6.14 -6.90 -14.90
CA SER A 377 6.63 -6.69 -16.28
C SER A 377 8.16 -6.59 -16.35
N ASP A 378 8.86 -6.74 -15.21
CA ASP A 378 10.29 -6.48 -15.04
C ASP A 378 10.66 -5.00 -15.34
N ALA A 379 9.74 -4.07 -15.05
CA ALA A 379 9.93 -2.62 -15.17
C ALA A 379 10.09 -1.97 -13.78
N ILE A 380 10.86 -0.87 -13.68
CA ILE A 380 10.94 -0.08 -12.44
C ILE A 380 9.58 0.55 -12.14
N ALA A 381 9.09 0.40 -10.91
CA ALA A 381 7.78 0.93 -10.51
C ALA A 381 7.74 2.46 -10.59
N ASP A 382 6.60 3.02 -11.02
CA ASP A 382 6.41 4.44 -11.28
C ASP A 382 6.42 5.35 -10.03
N PHE A 383 6.38 4.75 -8.84
CA PHE A 383 6.61 5.40 -7.55
C PHE A 383 8.02 5.17 -7.01
N SER A 384 8.79 4.20 -7.50
CA SER A 384 10.05 3.80 -6.84
C SER A 384 11.08 4.92 -6.89
N ASN A 385 11.67 5.20 -5.73
CA ASN A 385 12.94 5.91 -5.69
C ASN A 385 14.03 5.09 -6.41
N ARG A 386 14.98 5.78 -7.04
CA ARG A 386 16.03 5.20 -7.90
C ARG A 386 17.25 6.12 -7.95
N GLY A 387 18.40 5.59 -8.32
CA GLY A 387 19.61 6.39 -8.51
C GLY A 387 20.85 5.66 -8.00
N ALA A 388 21.98 6.36 -7.94
CA ALA A 388 23.27 5.78 -7.54
C ALA A 388 23.29 5.25 -6.08
N VAL A 389 22.35 5.71 -5.24
CA VAL A 389 22.18 5.27 -3.84
C VAL A 389 21.34 3.98 -3.73
N VAL A 390 20.61 3.60 -4.78
CA VAL A 390 19.79 2.38 -4.77
C VAL A 390 20.61 1.19 -5.27
N ASP A 391 20.73 0.19 -4.41
CA ASP A 391 21.60 -0.98 -4.59
C ASP A 391 20.97 -2.08 -5.43
N LEU A 392 19.68 -2.32 -5.22
CA LEU A 392 18.93 -3.42 -5.82
C LEU A 392 17.50 -2.97 -6.14
N PHE A 393 16.93 -3.51 -7.20
CA PHE A 393 15.47 -3.59 -7.39
C PHE A 393 14.96 -4.98 -7.02
N ALA A 394 13.74 -5.06 -6.49
CA ALA A 394 13.04 -6.32 -6.26
C ALA A 394 11.50 -6.14 -6.43
N PRO A 395 10.73 -7.23 -6.57
CA PRO A 395 9.30 -7.14 -6.81
C PRO A 395 8.58 -6.38 -5.70
N GLY A 396 7.89 -5.31 -6.07
CA GLY A 396 7.22 -4.41 -5.13
C GLY A 396 5.92 -3.82 -5.67
N VAL A 397 5.34 -4.41 -6.72
CA VAL A 397 4.02 -4.07 -7.24
C VAL A 397 3.19 -5.34 -7.29
N ASP A 398 1.95 -5.25 -6.80
CA ASP A 398 0.99 -6.34 -6.72
C ASP A 398 1.57 -7.58 -6.01
N VAL A 399 2.09 -7.36 -4.80
CA VAL A 399 2.68 -8.41 -3.96
C VAL A 399 1.65 -8.91 -2.96
N GLU A 400 1.16 -10.12 -3.16
CA GLU A 400 0.32 -10.81 -2.17
C GLU A 400 1.15 -11.29 -0.97
N SER A 401 0.68 -11.02 0.25
CA SER A 401 1.27 -11.59 1.46
C SER A 401 0.32 -11.61 2.66
N ALA A 402 0.77 -12.24 3.74
CA ALA A 402 0.06 -12.39 5.01
C ALA A 402 -0.32 -11.05 5.67
N ILE A 403 -1.50 -10.98 6.24
CA ILE A 403 -1.96 -9.88 7.11
C ILE A 403 -2.68 -10.45 8.34
N PRO A 404 -2.91 -9.64 9.40
CA PRO A 404 -3.73 -10.01 10.55
C PRO A 404 -5.03 -10.76 10.22
N ASP A 405 -5.49 -11.53 11.20
CA ASP A 405 -6.70 -12.36 11.15
C ASP A 405 -6.59 -13.57 10.20
N ASN A 406 -5.38 -14.10 9.97
CA ASN A 406 -5.11 -15.25 9.10
C ASN A 406 -5.42 -15.02 7.60
N GLN A 407 -5.37 -13.76 7.15
CA GLN A 407 -5.73 -13.35 5.79
C GLN A 407 -4.50 -13.06 4.91
N THR A 408 -4.71 -12.92 3.60
CA THR A 408 -3.72 -12.36 2.68
C THR A 408 -4.28 -11.12 1.99
N THR A 409 -3.41 -10.19 1.61
CA THR A 409 -3.77 -9.04 0.77
C THR A 409 -2.62 -8.64 -0.16
N VAL A 410 -2.94 -7.83 -1.16
CA VAL A 410 -2.01 -7.36 -2.17
C VAL A 410 -1.59 -5.92 -1.86
N PHE A 411 -0.29 -5.69 -1.68
CA PHE A 411 0.28 -4.35 -1.49
C PHE A 411 1.37 -4.04 -2.53
N SER A 412 1.59 -2.74 -2.74
CA SER A 412 2.59 -2.18 -3.64
C SER A 412 3.40 -1.11 -2.91
N GLY A 413 4.73 -1.18 -3.02
CA GLY A 413 5.68 -0.28 -2.38
C GLY A 413 7.11 -0.85 -2.35
N THR A 414 8.10 0.02 -2.16
CA THR A 414 9.48 -0.41 -1.84
C THR A 414 9.55 -1.20 -0.53
N SER A 415 8.58 -1.00 0.35
CA SER A 415 8.31 -1.84 1.53
C SER A 415 8.09 -3.32 1.22
N MET A 416 7.54 -3.67 0.06
CA MET A 416 7.34 -5.05 -0.39
C MET A 416 8.55 -5.58 -1.17
N ALA A 417 9.35 -4.69 -1.77
CA ALA A 417 10.59 -5.05 -2.44
C ALA A 417 11.72 -5.42 -1.45
N SER A 418 11.91 -4.62 -0.40
CA SER A 418 12.93 -4.84 0.64
C SER A 418 12.95 -6.27 1.24
N PRO A 419 11.81 -6.87 1.67
CA PRO A 419 11.80 -8.20 2.26
C PRO A 419 12.18 -9.33 1.30
N HIS A 420 12.00 -9.16 -0.02
CA HIS A 420 12.50 -10.14 -0.99
C HIS A 420 14.03 -10.26 -0.92
N VAL A 421 14.75 -9.14 -0.77
CA VAL A 421 16.21 -9.13 -0.62
C VAL A 421 16.64 -9.67 0.75
N ALA A 422 15.91 -9.34 1.83
CA ALA A 422 16.17 -9.88 3.16
C ALA A 422 16.03 -11.42 3.21
N GLY A 423 14.97 -11.97 2.58
CA GLY A 423 14.78 -13.41 2.43
C GLY A 423 15.84 -14.06 1.52
N ALA A 424 16.25 -13.40 0.42
CA ALA A 424 17.31 -13.88 -0.45
C ALA A 424 18.65 -14.02 0.30
N LEU A 425 19.01 -13.05 1.14
CA LEU A 425 20.20 -13.12 1.98
C LEU A 425 20.11 -14.24 3.04
N ALA A 426 18.93 -14.50 3.61
CA ALA A 426 18.73 -15.63 4.51
C ALA A 426 18.90 -16.99 3.80
N LEU A 427 18.38 -17.15 2.58
CA LEU A 427 18.62 -18.32 1.74
C LEU A 427 20.11 -18.52 1.45
N MET A 428 20.78 -17.48 0.98
CA MET A 428 22.20 -17.54 0.61
C MET A 428 23.10 -17.79 1.82
N LYS A 429 22.78 -17.23 2.99
CA LYS A 429 23.52 -17.47 4.23
C LYS A 429 23.28 -18.87 4.78
N ALA A 430 22.09 -19.44 4.61
CA ALA A 430 21.83 -20.85 4.92
C ALA A 430 22.58 -21.80 3.97
N ALA A 431 22.66 -21.46 2.67
CA ALA A 431 23.38 -22.21 1.65
C ALA A 431 24.91 -22.15 1.84
N SER A 432 25.42 -21.00 2.28
CA SER A 432 26.86 -20.73 2.46
C SER A 432 27.16 -20.10 3.84
N PRO A 433 27.09 -20.88 4.94
CA PRO A 433 27.21 -20.34 6.30
C PRO A 433 28.52 -19.62 6.61
N ASP A 434 29.63 -20.06 6.01
CA ASP A 434 30.97 -19.49 6.24
C ASP A 434 31.26 -18.24 5.38
N THR A 435 30.43 -17.94 4.38
CA THR A 435 30.66 -16.77 3.50
C THR A 435 30.36 -15.46 4.25
N PRO A 436 31.25 -14.45 4.19
CA PRO A 436 31.01 -13.12 4.75
C PRO A 436 29.74 -12.49 4.16
N MET A 437 28.94 -11.80 4.98
CA MET A 437 27.70 -11.19 4.51
C MET A 437 27.93 -10.11 3.44
N THR A 438 29.04 -9.39 3.51
CA THR A 438 29.50 -8.48 2.45
C THR A 438 29.62 -9.16 1.10
N ASP A 439 30.07 -10.40 1.06
CA ASP A 439 30.33 -11.14 -0.17
C ASP A 439 29.01 -11.70 -0.74
N LEU A 440 28.05 -12.05 0.12
CA LEU A 440 26.68 -12.39 -0.29
C LEU A 440 25.94 -11.18 -0.86
N ILE A 441 26.05 -10.01 -0.21
CA ILE A 441 25.51 -8.73 -0.72
C ILE A 441 26.14 -8.40 -2.08
N ASN A 442 27.47 -8.48 -2.20
CA ASN A 442 28.18 -8.24 -3.45
C ASN A 442 27.82 -9.26 -4.54
N THR A 443 27.51 -10.51 -4.16
CA THR A 443 27.00 -11.52 -5.10
C THR A 443 25.65 -11.06 -5.67
N LEU A 444 24.68 -10.70 -4.82
CA LEU A 444 23.38 -10.16 -5.29
C LEU A 444 23.55 -8.94 -6.21
N LYS A 445 24.42 -8.00 -5.85
CA LYS A 445 24.71 -6.80 -6.67
C LYS A 445 25.40 -7.10 -8.00
N SER A 446 26.11 -8.23 -8.13
CA SER A 446 26.87 -8.58 -9.35
C SER A 446 26.19 -9.62 -10.25
N THR A 447 25.26 -10.43 -9.72
CA THR A 447 24.52 -11.44 -10.50
C THR A 447 23.10 -11.01 -10.87
N GLY A 448 22.55 -9.99 -10.19
CA GLY A 448 21.22 -9.45 -10.51
C GLY A 448 21.14 -8.90 -11.94
N ARG A 449 19.93 -8.95 -12.53
CA ARG A 449 19.67 -8.49 -13.90
C ARG A 449 19.87 -6.97 -13.98
N PRO A 450 20.82 -6.43 -14.76
CA PRO A 450 21.10 -5.00 -14.73
C PRO A 450 19.95 -4.19 -15.35
N TYR A 451 19.48 -3.16 -14.66
CA TYR A 451 18.57 -2.15 -15.19
C TYR A 451 19.35 -0.86 -15.47
N ALA A 452 19.33 -0.38 -16.71
CA ALA A 452 19.93 0.88 -17.10
C ALA A 452 18.85 1.96 -17.30
N TYR A 453 18.96 3.08 -16.59
CA TYR A 453 18.01 4.19 -16.60
C TYR A 453 18.71 5.54 -16.39
N GLU A 454 18.03 6.65 -16.65
CA GLU A 454 18.51 7.99 -16.28
C GLU A 454 18.05 8.36 -14.86
N ALA A 455 18.95 8.93 -14.07
CA ALA A 455 18.65 9.61 -12.81
C ALA A 455 19.65 10.75 -12.58
N ASN A 456 19.18 11.91 -12.11
CA ASN A 456 19.95 13.15 -11.95
C ASN A 456 20.74 13.54 -13.21
N GLY A 457 20.15 13.29 -14.40
CA GLY A 457 20.76 13.57 -15.70
C GLY A 457 21.99 12.71 -16.04
N THR A 458 22.13 11.55 -15.39
CA THR A 458 23.21 10.59 -15.63
C THR A 458 22.63 9.19 -15.83
N GLN A 459 23.21 8.43 -16.76
CA GLN A 459 22.91 7.01 -16.93
C GLN A 459 23.40 6.21 -15.71
N VAL A 460 22.47 5.65 -14.94
CA VAL A 460 22.69 4.76 -13.81
C VAL A 460 22.46 3.32 -14.26
N THR A 461 23.15 2.36 -13.62
CA THR A 461 22.83 0.94 -13.75
C THR A 461 22.74 0.32 -12.37
N THR A 462 21.56 -0.22 -12.03
CA THR A 462 21.29 -0.90 -10.76
C THR A 462 20.74 -2.29 -11.05
N PRO A 463 21.20 -3.36 -10.39
CA PRO A 463 20.69 -4.72 -10.60
C PRO A 463 19.28 -4.92 -10.02
N ARG A 464 18.43 -5.70 -10.70
CA ARG A 464 17.25 -6.34 -10.11
C ARG A 464 17.62 -7.73 -9.58
N LEU A 465 17.13 -8.07 -8.39
CA LEU A 465 17.39 -9.33 -7.70
C LEU A 465 17.21 -10.56 -8.61
N ASP A 466 18.28 -11.33 -8.83
CA ASP A 466 18.24 -12.65 -9.47
C ASP A 466 18.90 -13.67 -8.53
N LEU A 467 18.07 -14.30 -7.72
CA LEU A 467 18.48 -15.26 -6.69
C LEU A 467 18.90 -16.60 -7.31
N ALA A 468 18.31 -16.99 -8.44
CA ALA A 468 18.71 -18.18 -9.18
C ALA A 468 20.13 -18.02 -9.75
N ALA A 469 20.46 -16.85 -10.32
CA ALA A 469 21.81 -16.52 -10.77
C ALA A 469 22.80 -16.44 -9.61
N ALA A 470 22.42 -15.80 -8.49
CA ALA A 470 23.25 -15.66 -7.29
C ALA A 470 23.65 -17.03 -6.69
N LEU A 471 22.67 -17.92 -6.49
CA LEU A 471 22.92 -19.27 -5.96
C LEU A 471 23.67 -20.19 -6.93
N ALA A 472 23.62 -19.91 -8.23
CA ALA A 472 24.35 -20.66 -9.25
C ALA A 472 25.77 -20.14 -9.52
N GLY A 473 26.12 -18.95 -9.01
CA GLY A 473 27.34 -18.24 -9.44
C GLY A 473 27.34 -17.90 -10.93
N ALA A 474 26.15 -17.67 -11.51
CA ALA A 474 25.99 -17.41 -12.93
C ALA A 474 26.39 -15.97 -13.29
N ALA A 475 26.76 -15.75 -14.56
CA ALA A 475 26.88 -14.40 -15.09
C ALA A 475 25.51 -13.70 -15.08
N PRO A 476 25.44 -12.37 -14.83
CA PRO A 476 24.19 -11.63 -14.84
C PRO A 476 23.50 -11.73 -16.20
N GLN A 477 22.17 -11.70 -16.18
CA GLN A 477 21.34 -11.64 -17.39
C GLN A 477 21.63 -10.36 -18.20
N PRO A 478 21.31 -10.32 -19.51
CA PRO A 478 21.48 -9.11 -20.32
C PRO A 478 20.73 -7.90 -19.74
N THR A 479 21.39 -6.75 -19.77
CA THR A 479 20.87 -5.46 -19.30
C THR A 479 19.53 -5.11 -19.94
N VAL A 480 18.57 -4.68 -19.14
CA VAL A 480 17.30 -4.09 -19.59
C VAL A 480 17.44 -2.57 -19.60
N SER A 481 17.10 -1.95 -20.73
CA SER A 481 16.92 -0.50 -20.77
C SER A 481 15.58 -0.15 -20.13
N GLN A 482 15.63 0.43 -18.95
CA GLN A 482 14.47 0.96 -18.24
C GLN A 482 14.26 2.40 -18.71
N SER A 483 13.34 2.58 -19.66
CA SER A 483 12.84 3.90 -20.01
C SER A 483 12.11 4.49 -18.80
N PRO A 484 12.17 5.82 -18.55
CA PRO A 484 11.13 6.48 -17.79
C PRO A 484 9.77 6.11 -18.39
N PRO A 485 8.70 5.88 -17.60
CA PRO A 485 7.39 5.55 -18.12
C PRO A 485 7.01 6.56 -19.20
N THR A 486 6.85 6.04 -20.43
CA THR A 486 6.69 6.86 -21.63
C THR A 486 5.46 7.75 -21.46
N ALA A 487 5.68 9.07 -21.32
CA ALA A 487 4.60 10.03 -21.51
C ALA A 487 3.98 9.72 -22.88
N PRO A 488 2.65 9.53 -23.00
CA PRO A 488 2.02 9.02 -24.21
C PRO A 488 2.57 9.77 -25.42
N THR A 489 3.18 9.03 -26.33
CA THR A 489 3.99 9.65 -27.38
C THR A 489 3.15 10.70 -28.08
N GLU A 490 3.65 11.94 -28.11
CA GLU A 490 3.21 12.86 -29.14
C GLU A 490 3.46 12.23 -30.48
N ASP A 491 2.76 12.77 -31.43
CA ASP A 491 2.37 11.99 -32.55
C ASP A 491 2.23 13.08 -33.66
N PRO A 492 2.87 12.95 -34.84
CA PRO A 492 3.12 14.11 -35.69
C PRO A 492 1.89 14.72 -36.37
N ALA A 493 2.18 15.72 -37.19
CA ALA A 493 1.17 16.43 -37.96
C ALA A 493 0.62 15.55 -39.10
N PRO A 494 -0.71 15.42 -39.24
CA PRO A 494 -1.32 14.85 -40.43
C PRO A 494 -1.20 15.88 -41.56
N GLU A 495 -0.86 15.39 -42.75
CA GLU A 495 -0.94 16.20 -43.97
C GLU A 495 -2.40 16.58 -44.26
N PRO A 496 -2.65 17.74 -44.92
CA PRO A 496 -4.00 18.23 -45.17
C PRO A 496 -4.69 17.42 -46.28
N ASP A 497 -5.58 16.50 -45.89
CA ASP A 497 -6.37 15.70 -46.83
C ASP A 497 -7.51 16.53 -47.45
N PRO A 498 -7.73 16.53 -48.78
CA PRO A 498 -8.53 17.55 -49.44
C PRO A 498 -9.98 17.10 -49.70
N SER A 499 -10.94 17.66 -48.97
CA SER A 499 -12.36 17.56 -49.31
C SER A 499 -13.14 18.86 -49.06
N ASP A 500 -12.89 19.87 -49.90
CA ASP A 500 -13.88 20.93 -50.15
C ASP A 500 -14.34 20.81 -51.62
N SER A 501 -15.62 20.48 -51.81
CA SER A 501 -16.19 20.10 -53.10
C SER A 501 -17.02 21.23 -53.68
N SER A 502 -16.58 21.81 -54.81
CA SER A 502 -17.36 22.79 -55.58
C SER A 502 -16.85 22.97 -57.01
N GLY A 503 -17.51 22.33 -57.98
CA GLY A 503 -17.46 22.76 -59.40
C GLY A 503 -16.91 21.73 -60.40
N PRO A 504 -17.24 21.86 -61.71
CA PRO A 504 -17.63 20.69 -62.49
C PRO A 504 -16.62 20.16 -63.55
N SER A 505 -16.93 18.93 -63.97
CA SER A 505 -16.36 18.11 -65.07
C SER A 505 -16.20 18.82 -66.43
N PRO A 506 -15.26 18.38 -67.29
CA PRO A 506 -15.68 17.47 -68.38
C PRO A 506 -14.77 16.24 -68.62
N GLU A 507 -15.25 15.37 -69.53
CA GLU A 507 -14.88 13.97 -69.77
C GLU A 507 -13.94 13.80 -71.03
N PRO A 508 -13.78 12.63 -71.72
CA PRO A 508 -12.49 11.92 -71.82
C PRO A 508 -11.94 11.74 -73.27
N GLU A 509 -10.73 11.15 -73.43
CA GLU A 509 -10.33 10.35 -74.62
C GLU A 509 -9.34 9.20 -74.28
N ASP A 510 -9.38 8.13 -75.08
CA ASP A 510 -8.67 6.82 -75.10
C ASP A 510 -8.23 6.58 -76.59
N PRO A 511 -7.55 5.51 -77.10
CA PRO A 511 -6.75 4.37 -76.54
C PRO A 511 -5.34 4.14 -77.20
N GLY A 512 -4.60 3.07 -76.80
CA GLY A 512 -3.78 2.28 -77.77
C GLY A 512 -2.48 1.52 -77.35
N VAL A 513 -2.57 0.26 -76.83
CA VAL A 513 -2.12 -1.06 -77.41
C VAL A 513 -0.74 -1.19 -78.16
N PRO A 514 0.06 -2.32 -78.21
CA PRO A 514 0.04 -3.69 -77.58
C PRO A 514 1.38 -4.29 -76.98
N GLU A 515 1.27 -5.53 -76.45
CA GLU A 515 2.15 -6.74 -76.27
C GLU A 515 3.48 -6.98 -77.08
N PRO A 516 4.36 -8.02 -76.82
CA PRO A 516 4.06 -9.44 -76.39
C PRO A 516 5.01 -10.21 -75.41
N GLU A 517 4.62 -11.43 -75.01
CA GLU A 517 5.44 -12.47 -74.29
C GLU A 517 6.42 -13.28 -75.19
N PRO A 518 7.30 -14.21 -74.68
CA PRO A 518 6.88 -15.59 -74.31
C PRO A 518 7.71 -16.41 -73.25
N THR A 519 7.01 -17.27 -72.50
CA THR A 519 7.33 -18.65 -71.98
C THR A 519 8.77 -19.13 -71.62
N SER A 520 8.94 -19.75 -70.42
CA SER A 520 8.95 -21.24 -70.22
C SER A 520 9.59 -21.71 -68.88
N SER A 521 9.34 -22.99 -68.51
CA SER A 521 9.52 -23.58 -67.17
C SER A 521 10.79 -24.45 -67.00
N SER A 522 11.33 -24.51 -65.77
CA SER A 522 11.86 -25.77 -65.20
C SER A 522 11.91 -25.73 -63.65
N GLU A 523 11.48 -26.82 -63.01
CA GLU A 523 11.50 -27.07 -61.56
C GLU A 523 12.80 -27.81 -61.16
N PRO A 524 13.32 -27.68 -59.91
CA PRO A 524 12.91 -28.64 -58.88
C PRO A 524 12.87 -28.12 -57.42
N ILE A 525 12.05 -28.78 -56.59
CA ILE A 525 11.94 -28.58 -55.12
C ILE A 525 13.15 -29.19 -54.38
N PRO A 526 13.77 -28.47 -53.42
CA PRO A 526 13.92 -29.05 -52.07
C PRO A 526 13.85 -28.05 -50.88
N LEU A 527 13.11 -28.49 -49.83
CA LEU A 527 13.08 -28.07 -48.42
C LEU A 527 12.66 -26.61 -48.04
N PRO A 528 11.84 -26.45 -46.96
CA PRO A 528 11.50 -25.14 -46.42
C PRO A 528 12.64 -24.56 -45.56
N THR A 529 13.20 -23.43 -45.99
CA THR A 529 13.99 -22.55 -45.12
C THR A 529 13.05 -21.55 -44.47
N VAL A 530 12.96 -21.56 -43.14
CA VAL A 530 12.22 -20.52 -42.40
C VAL A 530 13.09 -19.27 -42.33
N THR A 531 12.91 -18.38 -43.31
CA THR A 531 13.44 -17.02 -43.26
C THR A 531 12.48 -16.14 -42.47
N VAL A 532 12.88 -15.69 -41.29
CA VAL A 532 12.12 -14.68 -40.54
C VAL A 532 12.42 -13.31 -41.13
N THR A 533 11.58 -12.88 -42.07
CA THR A 533 11.58 -11.50 -42.57
C THR A 533 10.84 -10.62 -41.57
N VAL A 534 11.57 -9.78 -40.81
CA VAL A 534 10.97 -8.77 -39.95
C VAL A 534 10.54 -7.58 -40.81
N THR A 535 9.27 -7.54 -41.18
CA THR A 535 8.65 -6.38 -41.82
C THR A 535 8.31 -5.35 -40.74
N VAL A 536 9.13 -4.31 -40.61
CA VAL A 536 8.79 -3.15 -39.77
C VAL A 536 7.74 -2.33 -40.49
N THR A 537 6.50 -2.34 -39.98
CA THR A 537 5.43 -1.46 -40.46
C THR A 537 5.32 -0.29 -39.49
N GLU A 538 5.81 0.87 -39.90
CA GLU A 538 5.77 2.09 -39.11
C GLU A 538 4.35 2.68 -39.16
N THR A 539 3.65 2.69 -38.02
CA THR A 539 2.27 3.21 -37.96
C THR A 539 2.30 4.72 -37.73
N ALA A 540 1.67 5.46 -38.65
CA ALA A 540 1.52 6.91 -38.59
C ALA A 540 0.48 7.36 -37.55
N LYS A 541 0.48 8.66 -37.28
CA LYS A 541 0.72 9.10 -35.90
C LYS A 541 0.26 10.58 -35.77
N ALA A 542 -0.58 10.93 -34.77
CA ALA A 542 -1.51 12.09 -34.69
C ALA A 542 -1.20 13.34 -33.76
N PRO A 543 -1.53 14.59 -34.14
CA PRO A 543 -0.83 15.80 -33.70
C PRO A 543 -0.94 16.19 -32.21
N ALA A 544 0.18 16.65 -31.64
CA ALA A 544 0.28 17.23 -30.30
C ALA A 544 -0.62 18.48 -30.08
N GLN A 545 -1.34 18.51 -28.96
CA GLN A 545 -2.34 19.55 -28.68
C GLN A 545 -1.73 20.79 -27.97
N VAL A 546 -1.52 21.88 -28.72
CA VAL A 546 -1.01 23.15 -28.18
C VAL A 546 -2.05 23.82 -27.26
N CYS A 547 -1.67 24.06 -26.01
CA CYS A 547 -2.57 24.63 -25.00
C CYS A 547 -2.84 26.12 -25.25
N THR A 548 -3.97 26.40 -25.88
CA THR A 548 -4.46 27.76 -26.12
C THR A 548 -5.35 28.23 -24.98
N ARG A 549 -5.53 29.55 -24.87
CA ARG A 549 -6.51 30.15 -23.94
C ARG A 549 -7.91 29.74 -24.41
N GLY A 550 -8.74 29.25 -23.49
CA GLY A 550 -10.11 28.83 -23.80
C GLY A 550 -10.97 29.94 -24.41
N THR A 551 -12.16 29.59 -24.91
CA THR A 551 -13.11 30.52 -25.54
C THR A 551 -14.32 30.84 -24.65
N ALA A 552 -14.32 30.38 -23.39
CA ALA A 552 -15.47 30.45 -22.51
C ALA A 552 -15.77 31.88 -22.03
N LYS A 553 -17.06 32.28 -22.12
CA LYS A 553 -17.53 33.63 -21.76
C LYS A 553 -18.02 33.75 -20.31
N LYS A 554 -18.19 32.64 -19.59
CA LYS A 554 -18.80 32.58 -18.25
C LYS A 554 -17.75 32.25 -17.19
N LYS A 555 -17.67 33.07 -16.15
CA LYS A 555 -16.78 32.86 -15.00
C LYS A 555 -17.30 31.74 -14.07
N LEU A 556 -16.40 30.86 -13.65
CA LEU A 556 -16.63 29.80 -12.65
C LEU A 556 -16.13 30.24 -11.25
N THR A 557 -16.70 29.65 -10.21
CA THR A 557 -16.33 29.90 -8.80
C THR A 557 -15.31 28.88 -8.29
N ALA A 558 -14.70 29.11 -7.12
CA ALA A 558 -13.75 28.16 -6.52
C ALA A 558 -14.34 26.76 -6.33
N ALA A 559 -15.54 26.69 -5.74
CA ALA A 559 -16.27 25.44 -5.57
C ALA A 559 -16.60 24.75 -6.90
N LYS A 560 -16.92 25.51 -7.96
CA LYS A 560 -17.12 24.93 -9.29
C LYS A 560 -15.83 24.42 -9.89
N TRP A 561 -14.75 25.19 -9.87
CA TRP A 561 -13.42 24.69 -10.29
C TRP A 561 -12.97 23.47 -9.49
N ALA A 562 -13.29 23.37 -8.19
CA ALA A 562 -13.01 22.17 -7.41
C ALA A 562 -13.81 20.95 -7.91
N VAL A 563 -15.07 21.12 -8.34
CA VAL A 563 -15.86 20.06 -8.99
C VAL A 563 -15.29 19.72 -10.38
N GLU A 564 -14.96 20.72 -11.21
CA GLU A 564 -14.36 20.49 -12.53
C GLU A 564 -12.98 19.78 -12.44
N ILE A 565 -12.25 19.92 -11.33
CA ILE A 565 -10.92 19.33 -11.07
C ILE A 565 -11.02 17.99 -10.30
N HIS A 566 -12.22 17.58 -9.88
CA HIS A 566 -12.42 16.27 -9.24
C HIS A 566 -12.50 15.16 -10.28
N ARG A 567 -11.91 14.00 -9.98
CA ARG A 567 -11.60 12.89 -10.92
C ARG A 567 -12.79 12.19 -11.60
N SER A 568 -14.01 12.72 -11.51
CA SER A 568 -15.23 12.04 -11.97
C SER A 568 -16.33 12.94 -12.56
N SER A 569 -16.18 14.28 -12.67
CA SER A 569 -17.31 15.13 -13.07
C SER A 569 -17.01 16.43 -13.85
N GLY A 570 -15.79 16.61 -14.35
CA GLY A 570 -15.41 17.83 -15.10
C GLY A 570 -16.03 17.93 -16.51
N THR A 571 -16.57 19.10 -16.84
CA THR A 571 -16.97 19.47 -18.21
C THR A 571 -15.78 19.93 -19.06
N ILE A 572 -14.63 20.19 -18.43
CA ILE A 572 -13.36 20.53 -19.06
C ILE A 572 -12.46 19.29 -18.98
N PRO A 573 -11.98 18.73 -20.10
CA PRO A 573 -11.17 17.52 -20.07
C PRO A 573 -9.89 17.66 -19.22
N ASP A 574 -9.57 16.62 -18.46
CA ASP A 574 -8.41 16.55 -17.56
C ASP A 574 -7.09 16.95 -18.23
N ALA A 575 -6.90 16.64 -19.51
CA ALA A 575 -5.74 17.07 -20.29
C ALA A 575 -5.65 18.61 -20.44
N THR A 576 -6.77 19.28 -20.72
CA THR A 576 -6.86 20.75 -20.82
C THR A 576 -6.61 21.39 -19.46
N LEU A 577 -7.22 20.83 -18.42
CA LEU A 577 -7.18 21.31 -17.05
C LEU A 577 -5.78 21.14 -16.43
N THR A 578 -5.16 19.97 -16.66
CA THR A 578 -3.76 19.69 -16.34
C THR A 578 -2.83 20.62 -17.11
N CYS A 579 -3.11 20.97 -18.36
CA CYS A 579 -2.26 21.93 -19.08
C CYS A 579 -2.37 23.35 -18.51
N TYR A 580 -3.56 23.80 -18.11
CA TYR A 580 -3.70 25.04 -17.34
C TYR A 580 -2.86 24.99 -16.05
N LEU A 581 -2.94 23.91 -15.27
CA LEU A 581 -2.14 23.77 -14.04
C LEU A 581 -0.61 23.68 -14.30
N LYS A 582 -0.18 23.10 -15.41
CA LYS A 582 1.24 23.12 -15.85
C LYS A 582 1.72 24.52 -16.25
N LEU A 583 0.84 25.38 -16.75
CA LEU A 583 1.17 26.78 -17.08
C LEU A 583 1.30 27.65 -15.82
N ILE A 584 0.40 27.55 -14.84
CA ILE A 584 0.48 28.36 -13.60
C ILE A 584 1.75 28.06 -12.79
N GLY A 585 2.16 26.78 -12.71
CA GLY A 585 3.40 26.36 -12.05
C GLY A 585 4.67 27.00 -12.62
N LYS A 586 4.64 27.47 -13.88
CA LYS A 586 5.76 28.17 -14.54
C LYS A 586 5.66 29.70 -14.47
N SER A 587 4.54 30.27 -13.99
CA SER A 587 4.14 31.65 -14.33
C SER A 587 4.21 32.71 -13.21
N SER A 588 4.59 32.40 -11.98
CA SER A 588 4.71 33.42 -10.92
C SER A 588 5.65 32.98 -9.79
N LYS A 589 6.28 33.94 -9.09
CA LYS A 589 7.04 33.71 -7.85
C LYS A 589 6.36 34.28 -6.59
N VAL A 590 5.13 34.78 -6.72
CA VAL A 590 4.48 35.60 -5.67
C VAL A 590 3.69 34.78 -4.65
N PHE A 591 3.23 33.56 -5.00
CA PHE A 591 2.39 32.72 -4.13
C PHE A 591 2.81 31.24 -4.20
N PRO A 592 3.61 30.74 -3.23
CA PRO A 592 4.21 29.40 -3.28
C PRO A 592 3.22 28.23 -3.33
N GLU A 593 2.07 28.34 -2.66
CA GLU A 593 1.01 27.30 -2.67
C GLU A 593 0.41 27.12 -4.07
N VAL A 594 0.15 28.25 -4.73
CA VAL A 594 -0.50 28.31 -6.04
C VAL A 594 0.44 27.80 -7.14
N THR A 595 1.76 27.97 -6.97
CA THR A 595 2.77 27.37 -7.87
C THR A 595 3.00 25.88 -7.64
N LYS A 596 2.68 25.37 -6.44
CA LYS A 596 2.71 23.92 -6.12
C LYS A 596 1.48 23.17 -6.65
N ALA A 597 0.45 23.87 -7.12
CA ALA A 597 -0.74 23.28 -7.75
C ALA A 597 -0.45 22.83 -9.20
N SER A 598 0.60 22.03 -9.41
CA SER A 598 0.99 21.44 -10.70
C SER A 598 0.18 20.19 -11.08
N SER A 599 -0.58 19.64 -10.12
CA SER A 599 -1.45 18.47 -10.29
C SER A 599 -2.90 18.77 -9.90
N LEU A 600 -3.84 18.04 -10.51
CA LEU A 600 -5.28 18.15 -10.22
C LEU A 600 -5.58 17.97 -8.73
N GLY A 601 -4.99 16.96 -8.07
CA GLY A 601 -5.20 16.72 -6.63
C GLY A 601 -4.71 17.85 -5.71
N THR A 602 -3.63 18.57 -6.08
CA THR A 602 -3.18 19.72 -5.29
C THR A 602 -4.01 20.97 -5.59
N ALA A 603 -4.38 21.21 -6.85
CA ALA A 603 -5.31 22.29 -7.22
C ALA A 603 -6.69 22.12 -6.55
N TYR A 604 -7.22 20.88 -6.52
CA TYR A 604 -8.44 20.50 -5.82
C TYR A 604 -8.40 20.89 -4.34
N ARG A 605 -7.33 20.50 -3.63
CA ARG A 605 -7.14 20.82 -2.20
C ARG A 605 -7.12 22.34 -1.95
N VAL A 606 -6.41 23.10 -2.79
CA VAL A 606 -6.35 24.57 -2.70
C VAL A 606 -7.71 25.22 -2.99
N LEU A 607 -8.52 24.68 -3.90
CA LEU A 607 -9.83 25.23 -4.24
C LEU A 607 -10.93 24.87 -3.23
N LYS A 608 -10.90 23.64 -2.69
CA LYS A 608 -11.88 23.11 -1.73
C LYS A 608 -11.69 23.67 -0.31
N ASN A 609 -10.45 23.88 0.14
CA ASN A 609 -10.17 24.34 1.50
C ASN A 609 -10.16 25.87 1.60
N THR A 610 -11.12 26.44 2.33
CA THR A 610 -11.20 27.88 2.63
C THR A 610 -11.27 28.18 4.14
N LYS A 611 -10.98 27.18 4.99
CA LYS A 611 -11.16 27.26 6.46
C LYS A 611 -10.28 28.33 7.13
N THR A 612 -9.15 28.72 6.53
CA THR A 612 -8.27 29.79 7.02
C THR A 612 -8.25 30.97 6.05
N SER A 613 -7.95 32.18 6.55
CA SER A 613 -7.87 33.39 5.70
C SER A 613 -6.79 33.31 4.61
N LYS A 614 -5.72 32.53 4.85
CA LYS A 614 -4.69 32.23 3.85
C LYS A 614 -5.24 31.29 2.78
N ALA A 615 -5.85 30.17 3.18
CA ALA A 615 -6.45 29.22 2.25
C ALA A 615 -7.59 29.85 1.41
N ALA A 616 -8.40 30.73 2.01
CA ALA A 616 -9.42 31.50 1.29
C ALA A 616 -8.82 32.47 0.25
N LEU A 617 -7.67 33.08 0.52
CA LEU A 617 -6.95 33.93 -0.42
C LEU A 617 -6.31 33.09 -1.55
N ASP A 618 -5.62 32.01 -1.20
CA ASP A 618 -4.96 31.10 -2.16
C ASP A 618 -6.00 30.43 -3.10
N SER A 619 -7.14 29.99 -2.56
CA SER A 619 -8.32 29.50 -3.31
C SER A 619 -8.88 30.56 -4.28
N ALA A 620 -9.03 31.81 -3.82
CA ALA A 620 -9.53 32.91 -4.64
C ALA A 620 -8.55 33.30 -5.76
N LEU A 621 -7.24 33.23 -5.52
CA LEU A 621 -6.19 33.50 -6.50
C LEU A 621 -6.09 32.41 -7.57
N LEU A 622 -6.09 31.13 -7.18
CA LEU A 622 -6.11 30.02 -8.13
C LEU A 622 -7.39 30.04 -8.99
N THR A 623 -8.54 30.33 -8.37
CA THR A 623 -9.82 30.57 -9.07
C THR A 623 -9.72 31.70 -10.09
N ALA A 624 -9.09 32.82 -9.76
CA ALA A 624 -8.95 33.96 -10.66
C ALA A 624 -8.07 33.60 -11.87
N TRP A 625 -6.98 32.87 -11.64
CA TRP A 625 -6.06 32.44 -12.69
C TRP A 625 -6.70 31.42 -13.65
N LEU A 626 -7.36 30.38 -13.12
CA LEU A 626 -8.06 29.38 -13.95
C LEU A 626 -9.13 30.00 -14.85
N ASN A 627 -9.89 30.97 -14.33
CA ASN A 627 -10.87 31.73 -15.12
C ASN A 627 -10.23 32.54 -16.26
N TRP A 628 -9.03 33.10 -16.05
CA TRP A 628 -8.30 33.83 -17.08
C TRP A 628 -7.81 32.88 -18.18
N ALA A 629 -7.21 31.74 -17.80
CA ALA A 629 -6.76 30.69 -18.72
C ALA A 629 -7.91 30.08 -19.55
N HIS A 630 -9.08 29.91 -18.92
CA HIS A 630 -10.31 29.42 -19.57
C HIS A 630 -10.95 30.40 -20.57
N GLY A 631 -10.39 31.60 -20.77
CA GLY A 631 -10.85 32.55 -21.77
C GLY A 631 -11.71 33.69 -21.28
N THR A 632 -12.12 33.67 -20.00
CA THR A 632 -13.07 34.67 -19.52
C THR A 632 -12.41 36.05 -19.48
N ASN A 633 -12.95 37.00 -20.23
CA ASN A 633 -12.45 38.37 -20.28
C ASN A 633 -12.99 39.17 -19.08
N GLY A 634 -12.30 39.03 -17.95
CA GLY A 634 -12.50 39.87 -16.79
C GLY A 634 -11.40 39.65 -15.77
N THR A 635 -10.50 40.62 -15.62
CA THR A 635 -9.69 40.73 -14.41
C THR A 635 -10.64 40.81 -13.24
N THR A 636 -10.69 39.76 -12.44
CA THR A 636 -11.58 39.72 -11.28
C THR A 636 -11.08 40.77 -10.30
N LYS A 637 -11.85 41.86 -10.12
CA LYS A 637 -11.61 42.76 -9.00
C LYS A 637 -11.59 41.90 -7.73
N LEU A 638 -10.44 41.85 -7.06
CA LEU A 638 -10.35 41.48 -5.65
C LEU A 638 -11.20 42.51 -4.90
N THR A 639 -12.44 42.14 -4.57
CA THR A 639 -13.41 43.03 -3.95
C THR A 639 -13.11 43.21 -2.47
N ALA A 640 -12.05 43.97 -2.18
CA ALA A 640 -11.76 44.71 -0.93
C ALA A 640 -11.84 43.98 0.43
N ALA A 641 -12.12 42.68 0.47
CA ALA A 641 -12.11 41.86 1.68
C ALA A 641 -10.70 41.39 2.09
N GLU A 642 -9.70 41.63 1.23
CA GLU A 642 -8.30 41.63 1.64
C GLU A 642 -8.05 42.72 2.69
N LYS A 643 -7.99 42.32 3.97
CA LYS A 643 -7.03 42.88 4.94
C LYS A 643 -6.85 42.02 6.18
N VAL A 644 -6.68 40.71 6.00
CA VAL A 644 -6.11 39.87 7.06
C VAL A 644 -4.61 40.17 7.16
N ARG A 645 -4.29 41.19 7.96
CA ARG A 645 -2.93 41.59 8.27
C ARG A 645 -2.27 40.52 9.15
N LEU A 646 -1.31 39.81 8.57
CA LEU A 646 -0.21 39.22 9.31
C LEU A 646 0.58 40.33 10.02
N SER A 647 0.39 40.50 11.32
CA SER A 647 1.32 41.22 12.19
C SER A 647 1.12 40.83 13.65
N ALA A 648 2.23 40.53 14.34
CA ALA A 648 2.28 39.95 15.68
C ALA A 648 1.53 40.74 16.79
N LYS A 649 1.14 40.01 17.85
CA LYS A 649 0.63 40.45 19.17
C LYS A 649 0.10 41.90 19.24
N ALA A 650 -1.22 42.05 19.18
CA ALA A 650 -1.90 43.32 19.44
C ALA A 650 -1.48 43.93 20.79
N SER A 651 -0.85 45.10 20.72
CA SER A 651 -0.36 45.87 21.88
C SER A 651 -1.50 46.32 22.80
N ALA A 652 -1.18 46.58 24.07
CA ALA A 652 -2.17 47.00 25.07
C ALA A 652 -2.91 48.30 24.68
N SER A 653 -2.28 49.19 23.91
CA SER A 653 -2.91 50.40 23.38
C SER A 653 -3.94 50.12 22.28
N ALA A 654 -3.75 49.08 21.46
CA ALA A 654 -4.76 48.64 20.49
C ALA A 654 -6.02 48.09 21.18
N ARG A 655 -5.85 47.29 22.25
CA ARG A 655 -6.98 46.75 23.04
C ARG A 655 -7.78 47.84 23.74
N ARG A 656 -7.12 48.86 24.31
CA ARG A 656 -7.78 50.03 24.90
C ARG A 656 -8.55 50.89 23.89
N LYS A 657 -8.22 50.83 22.60
CA LYS A 657 -8.96 51.53 21.54
C LYS A 657 -10.21 50.77 21.10
N ALA A 658 -10.16 49.43 21.09
CA ALA A 658 -11.33 48.58 20.81
C ALA A 658 -12.40 48.65 21.92
N ALA A 659 -11.98 48.66 23.19
CA ALA A 659 -12.89 48.75 24.34
C ALA A 659 -13.67 50.07 24.44
N LYS A 660 -13.36 51.08 23.60
CA LYS A 660 -14.08 52.37 23.56
C LYS A 660 -15.23 52.43 22.56
N ASN A 661 -15.45 51.36 21.79
CA ASN A 661 -16.58 51.23 20.87
C ASN A 661 -17.62 50.20 21.37
N VAL A 662 -17.65 49.96 22.68
CA VAL A 662 -18.83 49.43 23.36
C VAL A 662 -19.61 50.62 23.91
N ALA A 663 -20.78 50.86 23.33
CA ALA A 663 -21.85 51.72 23.83
C ALA A 663 -23.18 51.14 23.31
#